data_AF-A0A5B8MKG2-F1
#
_entry.id   AF-A0A5B8MKG2-F1
#
_cell.length_a   1.000
_cell.length_b   1.000
_cell.length_c   1.000
_cell.angle_alpha   90.00
_cell.angle_beta   90.00
_cell.angle_gamma   90.00
#
_symmetry.space_group_name_H-M   'P 1'
#
loop_
_entity.id
_entity.type
_entity.pdbx_description
1 polymer ?
#
loop_
_entity_poly.entity_id
_entity_poly.type
_entity_poly.pdbx_seq_one_letter_code
_entity_poly.pdbx_strand_id
1 'polypeptide(L)'
;MGGKRVERPPEGVEFPLDESNRRSTLALNAAAFAASVDGVDPTLAARIRTDAPKWRKRYAKYVVENVKTSAKSEKNALDVANAGLDYLHENMVFVRNERSMPLRTAMSEFKSDTFATGTIKGKGRVKGKHEYEVPYKNKVLRGDDLLVQIDRWVSQGVIEVSCGHALNEVARTESWLDLSGLYFVMLGASSAMGPFEFLMSHGANVIAVDIDRPHIWKKLIGIAKNSAGTLTFPLKKAQGSQSEASLAENAGCNLLTQTPEIRNWLQGIHKGKSLIIGSYAYLDGALFVKLSMAMDAIAKDLVASRKNTALAYLCTPTDCHIGTASASAVANKNYRRSPAWQTVLSLFGAGLKRNTYKKVTDEEGNNFHCVDAIVPEQGPNYILAKRLQHWRAIVSRDKGSVVSSNVAPATRTLSVVHNISFKMAYGGMKHFKPLEVFDQETSSAVMAGLLVYDLMCANSAANPSTELANPLCLFSETSFHGGAWRCGHKYSTIGTSAVLMYILTEVLVTAYLFLYNIFQVLGWGYVAYLTFNLAKAADFDHRTLTKQNAWGSVGVPLRFFQDLALMEVVHAMLGMTSSHWMTVLIQIASRILLVEAFILVPEAQDTIWLYGILVAWGITEVVRYSFYALKLLGREIPLLTWLRYTLFLVLYPLGVLSELFCIHSVVNKWVGWDTVGAKYAGYKLPLQLAYYSLYVPFFPVLYGHMLHQRKKVLGGSKGKQKQA
;
A
#
# COMPACT_ATOMS: atom_id res chain seq x y z
N MET A 1 -26.01 -23.67 -11.30
CA MET A 1 -26.20 -23.77 -12.76
C MET A 1 -25.63 -22.51 -13.39
N GLY A 2 -24.46 -22.60 -14.02
CA GLY A 2 -23.78 -21.45 -14.62
C GLY A 2 -24.40 -21.12 -15.97
N GLY A 3 -25.14 -20.01 -16.06
CA GLY A 3 -25.63 -19.50 -17.35
C GLY A 3 -24.45 -19.24 -18.29
N LYS A 4 -24.45 -19.88 -19.46
CA LYS A 4 -23.51 -19.54 -20.55
C LYS A 4 -23.67 -18.05 -20.84
N ARG A 5 -22.59 -17.30 -20.64
CA ARG A 5 -22.50 -15.87 -20.95
C ARG A 5 -22.79 -15.73 -22.45
N VAL A 6 -23.94 -15.15 -22.81
CA VAL A 6 -24.26 -14.84 -24.21
C VAL A 6 -23.14 -13.94 -24.74
N GLU A 7 -22.39 -14.44 -25.71
CA GLU A 7 -21.27 -13.72 -26.32
C GLU A 7 -21.87 -12.59 -27.15
N ARG A 8 -21.66 -11.34 -26.71
CA ARG A 8 -22.13 -10.18 -27.44
C ARG A 8 -21.37 -10.10 -28.77
N PRO A 9 -22.04 -9.71 -29.88
CA PRO A 9 -21.34 -9.51 -31.14
C PRO A 9 -20.18 -8.53 -30.95
N PRO A 10 -19.05 -8.74 -31.64
CA PRO A 10 -17.88 -7.87 -31.53
C PRO A 10 -18.24 -6.46 -31.98
N GLU A 11 -17.89 -5.46 -31.18
CA GLU A 11 -18.18 -4.05 -31.44
C GLU A 11 -17.03 -3.19 -30.89
N GLY A 12 -16.62 -2.19 -31.67
CA GLY A 12 -15.51 -1.31 -31.32
C GLY A 12 -14.13 -1.88 -31.61
N VAL A 13 -13.14 -1.46 -30.84
CA VAL A 13 -11.74 -1.91 -30.98
C VAL A 13 -11.61 -3.40 -30.68
N GLU A 14 -11.09 -4.16 -31.65
CA GLU A 14 -11.03 -5.61 -31.63
C GLU A 14 -9.69 -6.15 -32.17
N PHE A 15 -9.34 -7.37 -31.76
CA PHE A 15 -8.21 -8.11 -32.34
C PHE A 15 -8.59 -8.60 -33.75
N PRO A 16 -7.68 -8.68 -34.72
CA PRO A 16 -8.01 -9.20 -36.05
C PRO A 16 -8.44 -10.66 -36.01
N LEU A 17 -9.19 -11.09 -37.03
CA LEU A 17 -9.51 -12.49 -37.26
C LEU A 17 -8.29 -13.20 -37.86
N ASP A 18 -7.98 -14.41 -37.37
CA ASP A 18 -7.03 -15.32 -38.00
C ASP A 18 -7.68 -16.08 -39.17
N GLU A 19 -6.88 -16.86 -39.91
CA GLU A 19 -7.34 -17.71 -41.01
C GLU A 19 -8.41 -18.74 -40.58
N SER A 20 -8.48 -19.06 -39.28
CA SER A 20 -9.49 -19.94 -38.68
C SER A 20 -10.70 -19.18 -38.15
N ASN A 21 -10.86 -17.90 -38.51
CA ASN A 21 -11.94 -17.01 -38.06
C ASN A 21 -11.99 -16.80 -36.53
N ARG A 22 -10.83 -16.83 -35.86
CA ARG A 22 -10.70 -16.58 -34.40
C ARG A 22 -9.89 -15.33 -34.11
N ARG A 23 -10.24 -14.62 -33.04
CA ARG A 23 -9.52 -13.43 -32.57
C ARG A 23 -8.39 -13.82 -31.61
N SER A 24 -7.29 -14.33 -32.15
CA SER A 24 -6.16 -14.82 -31.34
C SER A 24 -5.32 -13.69 -30.73
N THR A 25 -5.47 -13.48 -29.42
CA THR A 25 -4.70 -12.44 -28.70
C THR A 25 -3.22 -12.77 -28.57
N LEU A 26 -2.85 -14.05 -28.47
CA LEU A 26 -1.46 -14.48 -28.32
C LEU A 26 -0.67 -14.34 -29.62
N ALA A 27 -1.31 -14.63 -30.77
CA ALA A 27 -0.67 -14.52 -32.08
C ALA A 27 -0.35 -13.05 -32.41
N LEU A 28 -1.33 -12.15 -32.25
CA LEU A 28 -1.11 -10.71 -32.41
C LEU A 28 0.03 -10.21 -31.52
N ASN A 29 0.06 -10.67 -30.26
CA ASN A 29 1.07 -10.25 -29.30
C ASN A 29 2.49 -10.65 -29.72
N ALA A 30 2.68 -11.93 -30.07
CA ALA A 30 3.97 -12.40 -30.59
C ALA A 30 4.37 -11.65 -31.88
N ALA A 31 3.42 -11.44 -32.79
CA ALA A 31 3.66 -10.76 -34.05
C ALA A 31 4.02 -9.27 -33.85
N ALA A 32 3.38 -8.57 -32.90
CA ALA A 32 3.72 -7.18 -32.57
C ALA A 32 5.15 -7.05 -32.03
N PHE A 33 5.57 -7.96 -31.14
CA PHE A 33 6.96 -7.98 -30.66
C PHE A 33 7.95 -8.37 -31.76
N ALA A 34 7.62 -9.32 -32.64
CA ALA A 34 8.46 -9.67 -33.78
C ALA A 34 8.62 -8.49 -34.74
N ALA A 35 7.51 -7.84 -35.14
CA ALA A 35 7.51 -6.68 -36.01
C ALA A 35 8.30 -5.52 -35.41
N SER A 36 8.17 -5.29 -34.10
CA SER A 36 8.89 -4.22 -33.40
C SER A 36 10.42 -4.35 -33.52
N VAL A 37 10.98 -5.55 -33.62
CA VAL A 37 12.44 -5.72 -33.68
C VAL A 37 12.93 -6.10 -35.07
N ASP A 38 12.06 -6.29 -36.06
CA ASP A 38 12.45 -6.86 -37.36
C ASP A 38 13.46 -5.99 -38.12
N GLY A 39 13.28 -4.67 -38.09
CA GLY A 39 14.20 -3.73 -38.74
C GLY A 39 15.54 -3.52 -38.01
N VAL A 40 15.65 -3.97 -36.76
CA VAL A 40 16.80 -3.69 -35.87
C VAL A 40 17.57 -4.96 -35.51
N ASP A 41 16.87 -6.05 -35.20
CA ASP A 41 17.40 -7.39 -34.93
C ASP A 41 16.52 -8.46 -35.62
N PRO A 42 16.72 -8.70 -36.93
CA PRO A 42 15.97 -9.70 -37.69
C PRO A 42 16.10 -11.12 -37.10
N THR A 43 17.23 -11.42 -36.45
CA THR A 43 17.47 -12.72 -35.81
C THR A 43 16.58 -12.90 -34.59
N LEU A 44 16.41 -11.86 -33.77
CA LEU A 44 15.45 -11.87 -32.66
C LEU A 44 14.01 -11.98 -33.18
N ALA A 45 13.65 -11.23 -34.23
CA ALA A 45 12.33 -11.29 -34.84
C ALA A 45 11.98 -12.71 -35.33
N ALA A 46 12.89 -13.35 -36.06
CA ALA A 46 12.73 -14.74 -36.51
C ALA A 46 12.51 -15.71 -35.35
N ARG A 47 13.28 -15.59 -34.26
CA ARG A 47 13.09 -16.42 -33.06
C ARG A 47 11.74 -16.19 -32.39
N ILE A 48 11.24 -14.95 -32.35
CA ILE A 48 9.91 -14.66 -31.81
C ILE A 48 8.83 -15.34 -32.66
N ARG A 49 8.94 -15.24 -33.99
CA ARG A 49 7.99 -15.89 -34.93
C ARG A 49 7.97 -17.41 -34.75
N THR A 50 9.14 -18.05 -34.66
CA THR A 50 9.24 -19.50 -34.40
C THR A 50 8.59 -19.90 -33.07
N ASP A 51 8.73 -19.06 -32.04
CA ASP A 51 8.21 -19.35 -30.70
C ASP A 51 6.77 -18.86 -30.45
N ALA A 52 6.12 -18.23 -31.43
CA ALA A 52 4.77 -17.70 -31.31
C ALA A 52 3.74 -18.74 -30.81
N PRO A 53 3.74 -20.02 -31.23
CA PRO A 53 2.84 -21.04 -30.67
C PRO A 53 3.04 -21.29 -29.16
N LYS A 54 4.22 -20.96 -28.62
CA LYS A 54 4.58 -21.11 -27.20
C LYS A 54 4.60 -19.77 -26.45
N TRP A 55 4.01 -18.72 -27.03
CA TRP A 55 4.13 -17.34 -26.55
C TRP A 55 3.76 -17.17 -25.07
N ARG A 56 2.65 -17.78 -24.60
CA ARG A 56 2.20 -17.68 -23.20
C ARG A 56 3.28 -18.05 -22.17
N LYS A 57 4.20 -18.96 -22.53
CA LYS A 57 5.29 -19.43 -21.67
C LYS A 57 6.61 -18.68 -21.91
N ARG A 58 6.80 -18.07 -23.08
CA ARG A 58 8.10 -17.50 -23.51
C ARG A 58 8.15 -15.98 -23.58
N TYR A 59 7.00 -15.30 -23.57
CA TYR A 59 6.91 -13.84 -23.78
C TYR A 59 7.83 -13.02 -22.86
N ALA A 60 7.92 -13.37 -21.58
CA ALA A 60 8.70 -12.60 -20.61
C ALA A 60 10.18 -12.50 -21.01
N LYS A 61 10.76 -13.59 -21.54
CA LYS A 61 12.13 -13.59 -22.08
C LYS A 61 12.26 -12.62 -23.26
N TYR A 62 11.29 -12.64 -24.18
CA TYR A 62 11.33 -11.81 -25.38
C TYR A 62 11.11 -10.33 -25.10
N VAL A 63 10.33 -9.98 -24.07
CA VAL A 63 10.22 -8.60 -23.59
C VAL A 63 11.57 -8.09 -23.07
N VAL A 64 12.30 -8.92 -22.31
CA VAL A 64 13.66 -8.55 -21.84
C VAL A 64 14.61 -8.36 -23.03
N GLU A 65 14.59 -9.24 -24.03
CA GLU A 65 15.43 -9.10 -25.23
C GLU A 65 15.02 -7.88 -26.09
N ASN A 66 13.73 -7.56 -26.17
CA ASN A 66 13.22 -6.35 -26.83
C ASN A 66 13.79 -5.08 -26.17
N VAL A 67 13.70 -4.98 -24.83
CA VAL A 67 14.27 -3.84 -24.08
C VAL A 67 15.78 -3.75 -24.23
N LYS A 68 16.49 -4.89 -24.17
CA LYS A 68 17.94 -4.92 -24.39
C LYS A 68 18.33 -4.45 -25.79
N THR A 69 17.54 -4.80 -26.80
CA THR A 69 17.76 -4.38 -28.19
C THR A 69 17.56 -2.87 -28.32
N SER A 70 16.47 -2.34 -27.77
CA SER A 70 16.22 -0.90 -27.71
C SER A 70 17.29 -0.13 -26.94
N ALA A 71 17.89 -0.71 -25.89
CA ALA A 71 18.93 -0.07 -25.10
C ALA A 71 20.31 0.01 -25.78
N LYS A 72 20.49 -0.56 -26.99
CA LYS A 72 21.78 -0.54 -27.71
C LYS A 72 22.10 0.79 -28.39
N SER A 73 21.09 1.60 -28.70
CA SER A 73 21.26 2.96 -29.23
C SER A 73 19.92 3.71 -29.15
N GLU A 74 19.95 5.04 -29.21
CA GLU A 74 18.74 5.86 -29.31
C GLU A 74 17.89 5.48 -30.52
N LYS A 75 18.54 5.33 -31.68
CA LYS A 75 17.89 4.91 -32.92
C LYS A 75 17.13 3.60 -32.76
N ASN A 76 17.74 2.60 -32.13
CA ASN A 76 17.10 1.30 -31.90
C ASN A 76 15.86 1.42 -31.01
N ALA A 77 15.89 2.27 -29.97
CA ALA A 77 14.72 2.49 -29.14
C ALA A 77 13.55 3.07 -29.94
N LEU A 78 13.82 4.09 -30.76
CA LEU A 78 12.81 4.77 -31.58
C LEU A 78 12.28 3.87 -32.72
N ASP A 79 13.16 3.20 -33.46
CA ASP A 79 12.78 2.28 -34.53
C ASP A 79 11.88 1.15 -33.98
N VAL A 80 12.25 0.57 -32.83
CA VAL A 80 11.47 -0.51 -32.22
C VAL A 80 10.08 -0.04 -31.80
N ALA A 81 10.00 1.15 -31.19
CA ALA A 81 8.73 1.70 -30.76
C ALA A 81 7.81 2.08 -31.94
N ASN A 82 8.37 2.73 -32.98
CA ASN A 82 7.61 3.08 -34.17
C ASN A 82 7.09 1.82 -34.87
N ALA A 83 7.95 0.82 -35.13
CA ALA A 83 7.55 -0.42 -35.80
C ALA A 83 6.48 -1.20 -35.01
N GLY A 84 6.61 -1.28 -33.68
CA GLY A 84 5.62 -1.92 -32.82
C GLY A 84 4.26 -1.21 -32.83
N LEU A 85 4.26 0.12 -32.78
CA LEU A 85 3.03 0.93 -32.87
C LEU A 85 2.40 0.83 -34.27
N ASP A 86 3.19 0.91 -35.33
CA ASP A 86 2.69 0.84 -36.70
C ASP A 86 2.02 -0.49 -36.98
N TYR A 87 2.68 -1.60 -36.60
CA TYR A 87 2.09 -2.94 -36.68
C TYR A 87 0.73 -3.01 -35.96
N LEU A 88 0.65 -2.51 -34.71
CA LEU A 88 -0.59 -2.55 -33.95
C LEU A 88 -1.69 -1.68 -34.55
N HIS A 89 -1.36 -0.50 -35.08
CA HIS A 89 -2.32 0.40 -35.74
C HIS A 89 -2.83 -0.14 -37.08
N GLU A 90 -2.02 -0.95 -37.77
CA GLU A 90 -2.38 -1.57 -39.05
C GLU A 90 -3.21 -2.84 -38.86
N ASN A 91 -2.93 -3.62 -37.81
CA ASN A 91 -3.52 -4.94 -37.62
C ASN A 91 -4.69 -4.97 -36.64
N MET A 92 -4.73 -4.07 -35.65
CA MET A 92 -5.93 -3.93 -34.81
C MET A 92 -7.08 -3.38 -35.62
N VAL A 93 -8.28 -3.92 -35.39
CA VAL A 93 -9.47 -3.57 -36.16
C VAL A 93 -10.49 -2.84 -35.30
N PHE A 94 -11.41 -2.17 -35.97
CA PHE A 94 -12.59 -1.56 -35.39
C PHE A 94 -13.82 -2.17 -36.06
N VAL A 95 -14.76 -2.65 -35.27
CA VAL A 95 -15.99 -3.29 -35.75
C VAL A 95 -17.18 -2.37 -35.48
N ARG A 96 -17.94 -2.05 -36.53
CA ARG A 96 -19.17 -1.25 -36.42
C ARG A 96 -20.19 -1.74 -37.42
N ASN A 97 -21.42 -1.98 -36.96
CA ASN A 97 -22.51 -2.51 -37.80
C ASN A 97 -22.05 -3.73 -38.62
N GLU A 98 -21.40 -4.69 -37.95
CA GLU A 98 -20.82 -5.93 -38.53
C GLU A 98 -19.66 -5.73 -39.52
N ARG A 99 -19.36 -4.49 -39.94
CA ARG A 99 -18.20 -4.17 -40.78
C ARG A 99 -16.95 -4.07 -39.92
N SER A 100 -15.96 -4.91 -40.22
CA SER A 100 -14.61 -4.86 -39.64
C SER A 100 -13.67 -4.07 -40.56
N MET A 101 -12.94 -3.11 -40.01
CA MET A 101 -11.94 -2.30 -40.74
C MET A 101 -10.70 -2.06 -39.86
N PRO A 102 -9.52 -1.77 -40.42
CA PRO A 102 -8.37 -1.37 -39.60
C PRO A 102 -8.70 -0.17 -38.71
N LEU A 103 -8.20 -0.15 -37.47
CA LEU A 103 -8.46 0.93 -36.52
C LEU A 103 -8.02 2.28 -37.10
N ARG A 104 -6.86 2.32 -37.77
CA ARG A 104 -6.38 3.51 -38.50
C ARG A 104 -7.41 4.02 -39.51
N THR A 105 -8.04 3.12 -40.26
CA THR A 105 -9.10 3.46 -41.23
C THR A 105 -10.32 4.02 -40.51
N ALA A 106 -10.78 3.42 -39.42
CA ALA A 106 -11.92 3.93 -38.65
C ALA A 106 -11.70 5.35 -38.10
N MET A 107 -10.49 5.65 -37.62
CA MET A 107 -10.12 7.01 -37.18
C MET A 107 -10.10 8.01 -38.35
N SER A 108 -9.83 7.56 -39.58
CA SER A 108 -9.92 8.41 -40.78
C SER A 108 -11.33 8.50 -41.38
N GLU A 109 -12.18 7.48 -41.21
CA GLU A 109 -13.51 7.40 -41.84
C GLU A 109 -14.58 8.11 -40.99
N PHE A 110 -14.59 7.89 -39.67
CA PHE A 110 -15.62 8.44 -38.79
C PHE A 110 -15.25 9.84 -38.28
N LYS A 111 -15.89 10.86 -38.86
CA LYS A 111 -15.65 12.29 -38.53
C LYS A 111 -16.78 12.97 -37.78
N SER A 112 -17.92 12.31 -37.59
CA SER A 112 -19.01 12.87 -36.79
C SER A 112 -18.60 13.03 -35.32
N ASP A 113 -18.94 14.17 -34.74
CA ASP A 113 -19.07 14.31 -33.30
C ASP A 113 -20.52 13.98 -32.93
N THR A 114 -20.70 13.12 -31.94
CA THR A 114 -22.02 12.68 -31.47
C THR A 114 -22.31 13.13 -30.05
N PHE A 115 -21.36 13.80 -29.40
CA PHE A 115 -21.48 14.17 -28.00
C PHE A 115 -21.90 15.64 -27.85
N ALA A 116 -22.90 15.87 -27.01
CA ALA A 116 -23.03 17.17 -26.38
C ALA A 116 -21.98 17.31 -25.26
N THR A 117 -21.69 18.54 -24.87
CA THR A 117 -20.70 18.81 -23.81
C THR A 117 -21.40 19.25 -22.53
N GLY A 118 -21.14 18.54 -21.44
CA GLY A 118 -21.50 18.94 -20.09
C GLY A 118 -20.34 19.68 -19.42
N THR A 119 -20.65 20.75 -18.67
CA THR A 119 -19.67 21.46 -17.85
C THR A 119 -20.19 21.68 -16.43
N ILE A 120 -19.32 21.47 -15.44
CA ILE A 120 -19.55 21.78 -14.03
C ILE A 120 -18.37 22.56 -13.51
N LYS A 121 -18.61 23.84 -13.19
CA LYS A 121 -17.65 24.66 -12.45
C LYS A 121 -17.81 24.39 -10.95
N GLY A 122 -16.74 23.96 -10.31
CA GLY A 122 -16.72 23.72 -8.87
C GLY A 122 -17.02 25.00 -8.08
N LYS A 123 -17.66 24.82 -6.91
CA LYS A 123 -17.94 25.91 -5.96
C LYS A 123 -17.03 25.86 -4.74
N GLY A 124 -16.20 24.83 -4.64
CA GLY A 124 -15.19 24.73 -3.60
C GLY A 124 -14.18 25.86 -3.75
N ARG A 125 -13.84 26.50 -2.64
CA ARG A 125 -12.67 27.39 -2.60
C ARG A 125 -11.44 26.53 -2.34
N VAL A 126 -10.32 26.83 -3.00
CA VAL A 126 -9.02 26.37 -2.51
C VAL A 126 -8.88 26.93 -1.09
N LYS A 127 -8.94 26.08 -0.07
CA LYS A 127 -8.88 26.53 1.33
C LYS A 127 -7.42 26.82 1.67
N GLY A 128 -6.98 28.06 1.44
CA GLY A 128 -5.62 28.50 1.78
C GLY A 128 -4.65 28.43 0.60
N LYS A 129 -3.37 28.12 0.89
CA LYS A 129 -2.30 27.89 -0.09
C LYS A 129 -2.47 26.53 -0.76
N HIS A 130 -2.05 26.38 -2.01
CA HIS A 130 -1.95 25.07 -2.65
C HIS A 130 -0.80 24.31 -1.98
N GLU A 131 -1.11 23.33 -1.13
CA GLU A 131 -0.14 22.54 -0.38
C GLU A 131 -0.12 21.10 -0.88
N TYR A 132 1.07 20.54 -1.08
CA TYR A 132 1.21 19.16 -1.52
C TYR A 132 0.98 18.19 -0.36
N GLU A 133 -0.16 17.49 -0.41
CA GLU A 133 -0.57 16.53 0.62
C GLU A 133 -0.45 15.08 0.13
N VAL A 134 0.21 14.23 0.92
CA VAL A 134 0.36 12.80 0.64
C VAL A 134 -0.19 11.98 1.80
N PRO A 135 -1.34 11.30 1.62
CA PRO A 135 -1.83 10.32 2.59
C PRO A 135 -0.81 9.19 2.77
N TYR A 136 -0.44 8.86 4.00
CA TYR A 136 0.48 7.76 4.30
C TYR A 136 0.25 7.22 5.72
N LYS A 137 0.00 5.91 5.85
CA LYS A 137 -0.15 5.20 7.15
C LYS A 137 -1.08 5.91 8.14
N ASN A 138 -2.32 6.18 7.72
CA ASN A 138 -3.38 6.88 8.49
C ASN A 138 -3.06 8.34 8.87
N LYS A 139 -2.05 8.95 8.24
CA LYS A 139 -1.73 10.37 8.34
C LYS A 139 -1.83 11.02 6.96
N VAL A 140 -1.93 12.33 6.93
CA VAL A 140 -1.73 13.13 5.72
C VAL A 140 -0.44 13.92 5.95
N LEU A 141 0.59 13.62 5.17
CA LEU A 141 1.89 14.26 5.25
C LEU A 141 1.92 15.51 4.37
N ARG A 142 2.58 16.55 4.85
CA ARG A 142 2.76 17.84 4.18
C ARG A 142 3.93 18.60 4.81
N GLY A 143 4.44 19.62 4.13
CA GLY A 143 5.60 20.41 4.60
C GLY A 143 6.76 19.51 5.04
N ASP A 144 7.37 19.83 6.20
CA ASP A 144 8.54 19.11 6.72
C ASP A 144 8.29 17.62 6.99
N ASP A 145 7.09 17.24 7.46
CA ASP A 145 6.74 15.83 7.70
C ASP A 145 6.80 15.01 6.40
N LEU A 146 6.43 15.62 5.27
CA LEU A 146 6.52 15.00 3.96
C LEU A 146 7.98 14.90 3.49
N LEU A 147 8.76 15.98 3.63
CA LEU A 147 10.18 16.00 3.25
C LEU A 147 10.97 14.90 3.98
N VAL A 148 10.79 14.78 5.30
CA VAL A 148 11.43 13.74 6.12
C VAL A 148 11.03 12.33 5.67
N GLN A 149 9.76 12.14 5.28
CA GLN A 149 9.30 10.84 4.80
C GLN A 149 9.84 10.51 3.39
N ILE A 150 9.98 11.50 2.51
CA ILE A 150 10.62 11.33 1.19
C ILE A 150 12.08 10.91 1.38
N ASP A 151 12.85 11.60 2.23
CA ASP A 151 14.24 11.24 2.54
C ASP A 151 14.35 9.82 3.13
N ARG A 152 13.36 9.42 3.93
CA ARG A 152 13.27 8.05 4.44
C ARG A 152 13.05 7.05 3.32
N TRP A 153 12.17 7.34 2.35
CA TRP A 153 11.97 6.44 1.20
C TRP A 153 13.22 6.33 0.33
N VAL A 154 13.94 7.43 0.08
CA VAL A 154 15.20 7.43 -0.67
C VAL A 154 16.28 6.62 0.07
N SER A 155 16.54 6.94 1.35
CA SER A 155 17.59 6.29 2.14
C SER A 155 17.35 4.79 2.37
N GLN A 156 16.10 4.36 2.45
CA GLN A 156 15.74 2.95 2.53
C GLN A 156 15.78 2.24 1.17
N GLY A 157 15.91 2.97 0.05
CA GLY A 157 15.89 2.40 -1.29
C GLY A 157 14.49 1.97 -1.75
N VAL A 158 13.46 2.61 -1.22
CA VAL A 158 12.06 2.43 -1.65
C VAL A 158 11.81 3.15 -2.98
N ILE A 159 12.46 4.28 -3.20
CA ILE A 159 12.36 5.09 -4.42
C ILE A 159 13.75 5.45 -4.95
N GLU A 160 13.84 5.83 -6.23
CA GLU A 160 15.07 6.39 -6.79
C GLU A 160 15.35 7.81 -6.25
N VAL A 161 16.61 8.23 -6.27
CA VAL A 161 17.03 9.55 -5.77
C VAL A 161 16.36 10.68 -6.55
N SER A 162 16.26 10.54 -7.88
CA SER A 162 15.57 11.54 -8.72
C SER A 162 14.07 11.64 -8.40
N CYS A 163 13.44 10.54 -7.99
CA CYS A 163 12.05 10.54 -7.50
C CYS A 163 11.92 11.38 -6.22
N GLY A 164 12.83 11.19 -5.27
CA GLY A 164 12.84 11.99 -4.04
C GLY A 164 13.08 13.48 -4.30
N HIS A 165 14.02 13.81 -5.19
CA HIS A 165 14.26 15.18 -5.62
C HIS A 165 13.01 15.83 -6.22
N ALA A 166 12.35 15.16 -7.17
CA ALA A 166 11.14 15.66 -7.81
C ALA A 166 10.01 15.94 -6.81
N LEU A 167 9.79 15.02 -5.86
CA LEU A 167 8.77 15.20 -4.83
C LEU A 167 9.11 16.33 -3.85
N ASN A 168 10.38 16.49 -3.50
CA ASN A 168 10.84 17.60 -2.67
C ASN A 168 10.64 18.96 -3.36
N GLU A 169 10.89 19.06 -4.67
CA GLU A 169 10.65 20.28 -5.45
C GLU A 169 9.17 20.65 -5.49
N VAL A 170 8.28 19.68 -5.71
CA VAL A 170 6.83 19.89 -5.69
C VAL A 170 6.35 20.30 -4.30
N ALA A 171 6.87 19.68 -3.24
CA ALA A 171 6.53 20.04 -1.87
C ALA A 171 6.98 21.47 -1.48
N ARG A 172 8.06 21.96 -2.09
CA ARG A 172 8.64 23.29 -1.80
C ARG A 172 8.07 24.40 -2.70
N THR A 173 7.55 24.06 -3.87
CA THR A 173 7.14 25.04 -4.89
C THR A 173 5.62 25.15 -4.98
N GLU A 174 5.02 25.87 -4.03
CA GLU A 174 3.56 26.06 -3.94
C GLU A 174 2.94 26.58 -5.25
N SER A 175 3.66 27.41 -6.02
CA SER A 175 3.17 27.96 -7.29
C SER A 175 2.95 26.92 -8.39
N TRP A 176 3.60 25.75 -8.33
CA TRP A 176 3.38 24.67 -9.30
C TRP A 176 2.05 23.94 -9.08
N LEU A 177 1.44 24.12 -7.91
CA LEU A 177 0.22 23.43 -7.52
C LEU A 177 -1.05 24.23 -7.88
N ASP A 178 -0.92 25.46 -8.39
CA ASP A 178 -2.03 26.13 -9.07
C ASP A 178 -2.18 25.57 -10.49
N LEU A 179 -3.16 24.69 -10.67
CA LEU A 179 -3.41 24.01 -11.94
C LEU A 179 -4.53 24.67 -12.75
N SER A 180 -5.04 25.84 -12.32
CA SER A 180 -6.21 26.48 -12.92
C SER A 180 -6.05 26.87 -14.40
N GLY A 181 -4.82 27.05 -14.86
CA GLY A 181 -4.49 27.31 -16.26
C GLY A 181 -4.37 26.06 -17.15
N LEU A 182 -4.37 24.86 -16.56
CA LEU A 182 -4.08 23.60 -17.25
C LEU A 182 -5.34 22.79 -17.56
N TYR A 183 -5.29 22.06 -18.68
CA TYR A 183 -6.41 21.28 -19.22
C TYR A 183 -6.05 19.80 -19.33
N PHE A 184 -6.61 18.97 -18.46
CA PHE A 184 -6.29 17.55 -18.35
C PHE A 184 -7.39 16.70 -18.97
N VAL A 185 -7.08 15.99 -20.05
CA VAL A 185 -7.94 14.92 -20.56
C VAL A 185 -7.65 13.66 -19.75
N MET A 186 -8.66 13.11 -19.09
CA MET A 186 -8.55 11.86 -18.33
C MET A 186 -9.31 10.75 -19.04
N LEU A 187 -8.59 9.91 -19.79
CA LEU A 187 -9.11 8.68 -20.37
C LEU A 187 -9.17 7.63 -19.24
N GLY A 188 -10.36 7.44 -18.66
CA GLY A 188 -10.59 6.68 -17.43
C GLY A 188 -10.56 7.56 -16.18
N ALA A 189 -11.40 8.59 -16.13
CA ALA A 189 -11.44 9.57 -15.03
C ALA A 189 -11.76 8.98 -13.64
N SER A 190 -12.46 7.84 -13.59
CA SER A 190 -12.79 7.09 -12.37
C SER A 190 -11.71 6.09 -11.95
N SER A 191 -10.62 5.99 -12.71
CA SER A 191 -9.51 5.10 -12.38
C SER A 191 -8.98 5.39 -10.98
N ALA A 192 -8.91 4.35 -10.17
CA ALA A 192 -8.41 4.37 -8.79
C ALA A 192 -7.05 5.06 -8.63
N MET A 193 -6.18 4.87 -9.61
CA MET A 193 -4.82 5.43 -9.64
C MET A 193 -4.71 6.77 -10.38
N GLY A 194 -5.80 7.22 -11.02
CA GLY A 194 -5.80 8.50 -11.73
C GLY A 194 -5.84 9.69 -10.77
N PRO A 195 -5.23 10.84 -11.12
CA PRO A 195 -5.10 12.00 -10.25
C PRO A 195 -6.38 12.86 -10.17
N PHE A 196 -7.57 12.32 -10.42
CA PHE A 196 -8.80 13.10 -10.59
C PHE A 196 -9.09 14.02 -9.40
N GLU A 197 -9.11 13.47 -8.18
CA GLU A 197 -9.41 14.24 -6.97
C GLU A 197 -8.34 15.29 -6.70
N PHE A 198 -7.06 14.96 -6.94
CA PHE A 198 -5.93 15.89 -6.81
C PHE A 198 -6.05 17.06 -7.80
N LEU A 199 -6.30 16.78 -9.08
CA LEU A 199 -6.45 17.82 -10.10
C LEU A 199 -7.62 18.76 -9.79
N MET A 200 -8.76 18.19 -9.40
CA MET A 200 -9.95 18.97 -9.06
C MET A 200 -9.76 19.83 -7.80
N SER A 201 -9.05 19.34 -6.78
CA SER A 201 -8.76 20.14 -5.57
C SER A 201 -7.80 21.30 -5.85
N HIS A 202 -6.91 21.16 -6.83
CA HIS A 202 -5.93 22.16 -7.24
C HIS A 202 -6.40 23.09 -8.37
N GLY A 203 -7.70 23.10 -8.67
CA GLY A 203 -8.31 24.07 -9.59
C GLY A 203 -8.24 23.71 -11.07
N ALA A 204 -7.74 22.54 -11.43
CA ALA A 204 -7.53 22.14 -12.82
C ALA A 204 -8.83 22.11 -13.66
N ASN A 205 -8.68 22.24 -14.98
CA ASN A 205 -9.75 21.97 -15.94
C ASN A 205 -9.66 20.49 -16.38
N VAL A 206 -10.51 19.63 -15.80
CA VAL A 206 -10.50 18.20 -16.12
C VAL A 206 -11.56 17.89 -17.17
N ILE A 207 -11.12 17.41 -18.32
CA ILE A 207 -11.95 16.80 -19.36
C ILE A 207 -12.03 15.29 -19.08
N ALA A 208 -13.13 14.84 -18.49
CA ALA A 208 -13.32 13.45 -18.10
C ALA A 208 -13.92 12.60 -19.23
N VAL A 209 -13.27 11.47 -19.51
CA VAL A 209 -13.77 10.41 -20.39
C VAL A 209 -13.89 9.14 -19.55
N ASP A 210 -15.11 8.63 -19.41
CA ASP A 210 -15.38 7.38 -18.68
C ASP A 210 -16.68 6.72 -19.16
N ILE A 211 -16.83 5.44 -18.83
CA ILE A 211 -17.97 4.62 -19.22
C ILE A 211 -19.29 5.22 -18.73
N ASP A 212 -20.35 5.04 -19.50
CA ASP A 212 -21.68 5.60 -19.27
C ASP A 212 -22.46 4.90 -18.15
N ARG A 213 -21.87 4.92 -16.95
CA ARG A 213 -22.44 4.33 -15.72
C ARG A 213 -22.87 5.45 -14.77
N PRO A 214 -24.17 5.59 -14.45
CA PRO A 214 -24.68 6.70 -13.66
C PRO A 214 -23.98 6.87 -12.29
N HIS A 215 -23.63 5.77 -11.62
CA HIS A 215 -22.95 5.82 -10.33
C HIS A 215 -21.53 6.41 -10.40
N ILE A 216 -20.80 6.18 -11.50
CA ILE A 216 -19.48 6.78 -11.73
C ILE A 216 -19.63 8.28 -11.90
N TRP A 217 -20.54 8.71 -12.77
CA TRP A 217 -20.76 10.12 -13.05
C TRP A 217 -21.32 10.87 -11.86
N LYS A 218 -22.20 10.26 -11.05
CA LYS A 218 -22.65 10.84 -9.78
C LYS A 218 -21.47 11.13 -8.84
N LYS A 219 -20.50 10.21 -8.74
CA LYS A 219 -19.28 10.42 -7.94
C LYS A 219 -18.43 11.57 -8.50
N LEU A 220 -18.08 11.53 -9.80
CA LEU A 220 -17.23 12.54 -10.44
C LEU A 220 -17.84 13.95 -10.38
N ILE A 221 -19.15 14.06 -10.67
CA ILE A 221 -19.92 15.31 -10.59
C ILE A 221 -19.95 15.82 -9.14
N GLY A 222 -20.19 14.94 -8.17
CA GLY A 222 -20.20 15.31 -6.75
C GLY A 222 -18.86 15.86 -6.27
N ILE A 223 -17.75 15.23 -6.66
CA ILE A 223 -16.39 15.73 -6.36
C ILE A 223 -16.19 17.09 -7.04
N ALA A 224 -16.52 17.22 -8.32
CA ALA A 224 -16.32 18.44 -9.07
C ALA A 224 -17.04 19.64 -8.43
N LYS A 225 -18.31 19.48 -8.05
CA LYS A 225 -19.08 20.55 -7.38
C LYS A 225 -18.45 21.03 -6.08
N ASN A 226 -17.84 20.12 -5.33
CA ASN A 226 -17.23 20.39 -4.03
C ASN A 226 -15.75 20.80 -4.10
N SER A 227 -15.18 20.87 -5.30
CA SER A 227 -13.79 21.21 -5.57
C SER A 227 -13.62 22.60 -6.18
N ALA A 228 -12.38 23.04 -6.39
CA ALA A 228 -12.06 24.30 -7.07
C ALA A 228 -11.99 24.16 -8.61
N GLY A 229 -11.82 22.94 -9.11
CA GLY A 229 -11.65 22.67 -10.53
C GLY A 229 -12.93 22.75 -11.36
N THR A 230 -12.75 22.63 -12.67
CA THR A 230 -13.84 22.60 -13.65
C THR A 230 -13.86 21.24 -14.35
N LEU A 231 -15.02 20.58 -14.32
CA LEU A 231 -15.24 19.30 -14.99
C LEU A 231 -15.94 19.52 -16.33
N THR A 232 -15.34 19.05 -17.42
CA THR A 232 -15.95 18.94 -18.77
C THR A 232 -16.13 17.46 -19.11
N PHE A 233 -17.26 17.05 -19.67
CA PHE A 233 -17.53 15.63 -19.96
C PHE A 233 -18.56 15.44 -21.07
N PRO A 234 -18.57 14.29 -21.77
CA PRO A 234 -19.50 14.04 -22.85
C PRO A 234 -20.90 13.68 -22.33
N LEU A 235 -21.91 14.15 -23.04
CA LEU A 235 -23.33 13.88 -22.80
C LEU A 235 -23.99 13.31 -24.06
N LYS A 236 -24.97 12.41 -23.88
CA LYS A 236 -25.78 11.87 -24.99
C LYS A 236 -26.77 12.91 -25.54
N LYS A 237 -27.18 13.87 -24.70
CA LYS A 237 -28.09 14.98 -25.03
C LYS A 237 -27.55 16.29 -24.49
N ALA A 238 -27.91 17.42 -25.12
CA ALA A 238 -27.51 18.76 -24.67
C ALA A 238 -27.80 18.99 -23.17
N GLN A 239 -26.89 19.69 -22.49
CA GLN A 239 -27.05 20.04 -21.08
C GLN A 239 -28.20 21.04 -20.93
N GLY A 240 -29.28 20.63 -20.25
CA GLY A 240 -30.41 21.49 -19.90
C GLY A 240 -30.50 21.75 -18.39
N SER A 241 -31.64 22.31 -17.93
CA SER A 241 -31.98 22.58 -16.53
C SER A 241 -32.30 21.31 -15.71
N GLN A 242 -31.46 20.28 -15.81
CA GLN A 242 -31.72 18.94 -15.29
C GLN A 242 -31.13 18.75 -13.88
N SER A 243 -31.71 17.83 -13.12
CA SER A 243 -31.17 17.41 -11.82
C SER A 243 -29.83 16.67 -11.97
N GLU A 244 -29.04 16.58 -10.90
CA GLU A 244 -27.75 15.86 -10.92
C GLU A 244 -27.88 14.40 -11.35
N ALA A 245 -28.93 13.72 -10.89
CA ALA A 245 -29.19 12.33 -11.25
C ALA A 245 -29.43 12.19 -12.75
N SER A 246 -30.24 13.09 -13.33
CA SER A 246 -30.51 13.11 -14.77
C SER A 246 -29.25 13.45 -15.59
N LEU A 247 -28.41 14.35 -15.09
CA LEU A 247 -27.13 14.67 -15.73
C LEU A 247 -26.18 13.47 -15.71
N ALA A 248 -26.11 12.73 -14.60
CA ALA A 248 -25.29 11.52 -14.47
C ALA A 248 -25.78 10.36 -15.34
N GLU A 249 -27.08 10.22 -15.56
CA GLU A 249 -27.67 9.24 -16.49
C GLU A 249 -27.38 9.55 -17.96
N ASN A 250 -27.28 10.83 -18.29
CA ASN A 250 -26.98 11.33 -19.64
C ASN A 250 -25.47 11.35 -19.95
N ALA A 251 -24.61 11.14 -18.94
CA ALA A 251 -23.17 11.32 -19.05
C ALA A 251 -22.41 10.05 -19.48
N GLY A 252 -21.28 10.30 -20.13
CA GLY A 252 -20.27 9.30 -20.43
C GLY A 252 -20.28 8.78 -21.86
N CYS A 253 -19.27 7.97 -22.14
CA CYS A 253 -18.99 7.40 -23.45
C CYS A 253 -18.16 6.12 -23.29
N ASN A 254 -18.06 5.32 -24.33
CA ASN A 254 -17.31 4.07 -24.30
C ASN A 254 -16.06 4.15 -25.17
N LEU A 255 -14.88 4.10 -24.53
CA LEU A 255 -13.59 4.16 -25.22
C LEU A 255 -13.42 3.08 -26.30
N LEU A 256 -14.04 1.91 -26.15
CA LEU A 256 -13.92 0.82 -27.11
C LEU A 256 -14.83 1.00 -28.33
N THR A 257 -16.09 1.36 -28.12
CA THR A 257 -17.11 1.40 -29.20
C THR A 257 -17.28 2.79 -29.83
N GLN A 258 -16.80 3.83 -29.16
CA GLN A 258 -16.92 5.23 -29.58
C GLN A 258 -15.54 5.93 -29.71
N THR A 259 -14.47 5.17 -29.98
CA THR A 259 -13.09 5.70 -30.07
C THR A 259 -12.97 6.88 -31.04
N PRO A 260 -13.49 6.81 -32.29
CA PRO A 260 -13.38 7.92 -33.22
C PRO A 260 -14.18 9.16 -32.78
N GLU A 261 -15.38 8.96 -32.24
CA GLU A 261 -16.24 10.04 -31.77
C GLU A 261 -15.62 10.78 -30.59
N ILE A 262 -15.03 10.06 -29.63
CA ILE A 262 -14.33 10.65 -28.49
C ILE A 262 -13.18 11.52 -28.98
N ARG A 263 -12.40 11.02 -29.95
CA ARG A 263 -11.31 11.80 -30.56
C ARG A 263 -11.84 13.06 -31.25
N ASN A 264 -12.91 12.97 -32.05
CA ASN A 264 -13.51 14.12 -32.73
C ASN A 264 -13.99 15.18 -31.73
N TRP A 265 -14.69 14.74 -30.68
CA TRP A 265 -15.16 15.61 -29.60
C TRP A 265 -14.00 16.31 -28.88
N LEU A 266 -12.97 15.56 -28.49
CA LEU A 266 -11.78 16.10 -27.84
C LEU A 266 -11.03 17.10 -28.74
N GLN A 267 -11.03 16.91 -30.06
CA GLN A 267 -10.49 17.88 -31.02
C GLN A 267 -11.35 19.16 -31.11
N GLY A 268 -12.66 19.07 -30.86
CA GLY A 268 -13.62 20.17 -30.95
C GLY A 268 -13.70 21.10 -29.73
N ILE A 269 -13.44 20.59 -28.51
CA ILE A 269 -13.62 21.34 -27.25
C ILE A 269 -12.39 22.15 -26.82
N HIS A 270 -12.55 23.27 -26.12
CA HIS A 270 -11.44 24.09 -25.61
C HIS A 270 -10.37 24.41 -26.67
N LYS A 271 -10.81 24.81 -27.89
CA LYS A 271 -9.91 25.12 -29.01
C LYS A 271 -8.86 26.16 -28.62
N GLY A 272 -7.63 25.96 -29.07
CA GLY A 272 -6.49 26.83 -28.76
C GLY A 272 -5.83 26.58 -27.39
N LYS A 273 -6.39 25.71 -26.54
CA LYS A 273 -5.74 25.28 -25.30
C LYS A 273 -4.89 24.04 -25.53
N SER A 274 -3.71 24.03 -24.92
CA SER A 274 -2.86 22.84 -24.80
C SER A 274 -3.53 21.81 -23.90
N LEU A 275 -3.43 20.54 -24.25
CA LEU A 275 -4.02 19.44 -23.49
C LEU A 275 -2.93 18.59 -22.84
N ILE A 276 -3.19 18.12 -21.62
CA ILE A 276 -2.44 17.05 -20.98
C ILE A 276 -3.30 15.78 -21.02
N ILE A 277 -2.90 14.78 -21.80
CA ILE A 277 -3.69 13.56 -22.04
C ILE A 277 -3.20 12.44 -21.14
N GLY A 278 -3.97 12.15 -20.10
CA GLY A 278 -3.72 11.04 -19.18
C GLY A 278 -4.47 9.78 -19.56
N SER A 279 -3.74 8.68 -19.76
CA SER A 279 -4.29 7.35 -20.07
C SER A 279 -4.32 6.46 -18.82
N TYR A 280 -5.42 6.50 -18.09
CA TYR A 280 -5.57 5.84 -16.78
C TYR A 280 -6.52 4.64 -16.78
N ALA A 281 -7.30 4.46 -17.85
CA ALA A 281 -8.27 3.39 -17.96
C ALA A 281 -7.57 2.01 -18.00
N TYR A 282 -8.10 1.06 -17.23
CA TYR A 282 -7.54 -0.28 -17.08
C TYR A 282 -8.64 -1.33 -17.08
N LEU A 283 -8.39 -2.46 -17.74
CA LEU A 283 -9.23 -3.67 -17.73
C LEU A 283 -8.32 -4.90 -17.69
N ASP A 284 -8.85 -6.08 -17.42
CA ASP A 284 -8.06 -7.30 -17.35
C ASP A 284 -7.93 -8.00 -18.71
N GLY A 285 -6.77 -8.63 -18.93
CA GLY A 285 -6.52 -9.53 -20.06
C GLY A 285 -6.63 -8.85 -21.42
N ALA A 286 -7.37 -9.46 -22.34
CA ALA A 286 -7.51 -9.01 -23.73
C ALA A 286 -8.15 -7.61 -23.86
N LEU A 287 -9.08 -7.27 -22.96
CA LEU A 287 -9.74 -5.98 -22.94
C LEU A 287 -8.76 -4.84 -22.67
N PHE A 288 -7.66 -5.09 -21.95
CA PHE A 288 -6.67 -4.05 -21.68
C PHE A 288 -5.95 -3.59 -22.93
N VAL A 289 -5.62 -4.54 -23.82
CA VAL A 289 -4.97 -4.24 -25.11
C VAL A 289 -5.91 -3.40 -25.97
N LYS A 290 -7.19 -3.81 -26.09
CA LYS A 290 -8.21 -3.05 -26.84
C LYS A 290 -8.35 -1.63 -26.30
N LEU A 291 -8.41 -1.47 -24.98
CA LEU A 291 -8.54 -0.17 -24.33
C LEU A 291 -7.28 0.68 -24.52
N SER A 292 -6.10 0.09 -24.44
CA SER A 292 -4.83 0.77 -24.66
C SER A 292 -4.69 1.23 -26.11
N MET A 293 -5.13 0.41 -27.07
CA MET A 293 -5.20 0.80 -28.49
C MET A 293 -6.17 1.95 -28.73
N ALA A 294 -7.35 1.92 -28.11
CA ALA A 294 -8.32 3.01 -28.20
C ALA A 294 -7.73 4.33 -27.68
N MET A 295 -7.13 4.30 -26.48
CA MET A 295 -6.49 5.48 -25.88
C MET A 295 -5.30 5.97 -26.71
N ASP A 296 -4.48 5.06 -27.24
CA ASP A 296 -3.33 5.42 -28.08
C ASP A 296 -3.76 6.08 -29.40
N ALA A 297 -4.80 5.56 -30.06
CA ALA A 297 -5.35 6.17 -31.27
C ALA A 297 -5.88 7.59 -31.02
N ILE A 298 -6.60 7.80 -29.91
CA ILE A 298 -7.06 9.12 -29.49
C ILE A 298 -5.86 10.05 -29.20
N ALA A 299 -4.88 9.59 -28.42
CA ALA A 299 -3.72 10.38 -28.03
C ALA A 299 -2.85 10.77 -29.24
N LYS A 300 -2.60 9.83 -30.15
CA LYS A 300 -1.84 10.04 -31.40
C LYS A 300 -2.46 11.16 -32.23
N ASP A 301 -3.77 11.12 -32.47
CA ASP A 301 -4.46 12.12 -33.28
C ASP A 301 -4.55 13.48 -32.57
N LEU A 302 -4.68 13.51 -31.24
CA LEU A 302 -4.68 14.75 -30.48
C LEU A 302 -3.30 15.42 -30.47
N VAL A 303 -2.22 14.67 -30.27
CA VAL A 303 -0.85 15.19 -30.38
C VAL A 303 -0.60 15.75 -31.78
N ALA A 304 -1.06 15.07 -32.84
CA ALA A 304 -0.90 15.54 -34.21
C ALA A 304 -1.72 16.80 -34.53
N SER A 305 -2.88 16.98 -33.88
CA SER A 305 -3.82 18.08 -34.18
C SER A 305 -3.73 19.27 -33.22
N ARG A 306 -3.10 19.12 -32.05
CA ARG A 306 -2.97 20.19 -31.03
C ARG A 306 -1.52 20.40 -30.64
N LYS A 307 -1.06 21.64 -30.85
CA LYS A 307 0.29 22.08 -30.43
C LYS A 307 0.46 21.99 -28.91
N ASN A 308 1.68 21.69 -28.48
CA ASN A 308 2.10 21.62 -27.07
C ASN A 308 1.22 20.67 -26.24
N THR A 309 0.79 19.56 -26.83
CA THR A 309 0.05 18.51 -26.12
C THR A 309 1.04 17.66 -25.32
N ALA A 310 0.76 17.46 -24.04
CA ALA A 310 1.51 16.57 -23.17
C ALA A 310 0.80 15.22 -23.01
N LEU A 311 1.55 14.17 -22.70
CA LEU A 311 1.00 12.84 -22.40
C LEU A 311 1.34 12.44 -20.96
N ALA A 312 0.44 11.69 -20.33
CA ALA A 312 0.64 11.15 -18.99
C ALA A 312 0.25 9.67 -18.92
N TYR A 313 1.14 8.85 -18.37
CA TYR A 313 0.98 7.41 -18.18
C TYR A 313 1.43 7.00 -16.78
N LEU A 314 0.84 5.90 -16.30
CA LEU A 314 1.31 5.20 -15.10
C LEU A 314 2.00 3.90 -15.52
N CYS A 315 3.34 3.92 -15.50
CA CYS A 315 4.14 2.74 -15.79
C CYS A 315 4.01 1.72 -14.67
N THR A 316 4.02 0.44 -15.04
CA THR A 316 3.94 -0.65 -14.07
C THR A 316 5.33 -0.96 -13.50
N PRO A 317 5.46 -1.33 -12.21
CA PRO A 317 6.72 -1.81 -11.66
C PRO A 317 7.02 -3.25 -12.10
N THR A 318 6.06 -3.93 -12.76
CA THR A 318 6.14 -5.35 -13.17
C THR A 318 6.47 -5.52 -14.67
N ASP A 319 7.38 -4.69 -15.18
CA ASP A 319 7.90 -4.77 -16.55
C ASP A 319 9.44 -4.94 -16.53
N CYS A 320 10.05 -5.10 -17.70
CA CYS A 320 11.48 -4.89 -17.90
C CYS A 320 11.77 -3.41 -18.14
N HIS A 321 12.61 -2.82 -17.30
CA HIS A 321 13.03 -1.42 -17.33
C HIS A 321 14.55 -1.30 -17.39
N ILE A 322 15.07 -0.18 -17.91
CA ILE A 322 16.44 0.22 -17.60
C ILE A 322 16.41 0.74 -16.15
N GLY A 323 17.21 0.13 -15.29
CA GLY A 323 17.43 0.62 -13.93
C GLY A 323 18.80 1.27 -13.79
N THR A 324 19.02 1.92 -12.65
CA THR A 324 20.27 2.61 -12.35
C THR A 324 21.36 1.62 -11.92
N ALA A 325 22.63 1.96 -12.18
CA ALA A 325 23.78 1.19 -11.67
C ALA A 325 23.73 1.10 -10.13
N SER A 326 23.28 2.17 -9.46
CA SER A 326 23.02 2.21 -8.02
C SER A 326 21.99 1.16 -7.59
N ALA A 327 20.85 1.06 -8.29
CA ALA A 327 19.85 0.05 -7.98
C ALA A 327 20.39 -1.37 -8.09
N SER A 328 21.18 -1.66 -9.14
CA SER A 328 21.83 -2.96 -9.31
C SER A 328 22.82 -3.29 -8.19
N ALA A 329 23.66 -2.32 -7.80
CA ALA A 329 24.62 -2.48 -6.70
C ALA A 329 23.92 -2.73 -5.35
N VAL A 330 22.86 -1.97 -5.06
CA VAL A 330 22.07 -2.11 -3.83
C VAL A 330 21.31 -3.44 -3.80
N ALA A 331 20.72 -3.88 -4.92
CA ALA A 331 20.09 -5.20 -5.01
C ALA A 331 21.08 -6.33 -4.68
N ASN A 332 22.29 -6.27 -5.24
CA ASN A 332 23.35 -7.24 -4.92
C ASN A 332 23.78 -7.21 -3.45
N LYS A 333 23.90 -6.01 -2.87
CA LYS A 333 24.21 -5.84 -1.44
C LYS A 333 23.09 -6.41 -0.55
N ASN A 334 21.84 -6.15 -0.90
CA ASN A 334 20.68 -6.64 -0.15
C ASN A 334 20.55 -8.15 -0.23
N TYR A 335 20.84 -8.77 -1.38
CA TYR A 335 20.89 -10.23 -1.51
C TYR A 335 21.97 -10.86 -0.60
N ARG A 336 23.17 -10.26 -0.54
CA ARG A 336 24.25 -10.74 0.35
C ARG A 336 23.92 -10.58 1.83
N ARG A 337 23.07 -9.60 2.17
CA ARG A 337 22.60 -9.32 3.54
C ARG A 337 21.25 -9.96 3.85
N SER A 338 20.72 -10.79 2.95
CA SER A 338 19.44 -11.45 3.15
C SER A 338 19.49 -12.31 4.42
N PRO A 339 18.47 -12.24 5.30
CA PRO A 339 18.37 -13.10 6.46
C PRO A 339 18.42 -14.59 6.08
N ALA A 340 18.99 -15.43 6.96
CA ALA A 340 19.16 -16.85 6.71
C ALA A 340 17.85 -17.58 6.33
N TRP A 341 16.70 -17.15 6.87
CA TRP A 341 15.40 -17.74 6.52
C TRP A 341 15.05 -17.57 5.03
N GLN A 342 15.50 -16.50 4.37
CA GLN A 342 15.28 -16.31 2.92
C GLN A 342 16.07 -17.34 2.11
N THR A 343 17.30 -17.64 2.52
CA THR A 343 18.11 -18.70 1.93
C THR A 343 17.45 -20.06 2.13
N VAL A 344 16.95 -20.34 3.34
CA VAL A 344 16.20 -21.57 3.64
C VAL A 344 14.99 -21.71 2.70
N LEU A 345 14.15 -20.67 2.56
CA LEU A 345 13.03 -20.70 1.61
C LEU A 345 13.46 -20.94 0.17
N SER A 346 14.60 -20.38 -0.25
CA SER A 346 15.12 -20.61 -1.60
C SER A 346 15.51 -22.09 -1.85
N LEU A 347 15.97 -22.80 -0.81
CA LEU A 347 16.38 -24.22 -0.89
C LEU A 347 15.18 -25.18 -0.91
N PHE A 348 14.10 -24.85 -0.20
CA PHE A 348 12.88 -25.68 -0.12
C PHE A 348 11.88 -25.45 -1.25
N GLY A 349 12.34 -24.99 -2.41
CA GLY A 349 11.49 -24.88 -3.61
C GLY A 349 10.53 -23.69 -3.62
N ALA A 350 10.62 -22.74 -2.68
CA ALA A 350 9.83 -21.50 -2.71
C ALA A 350 10.27 -20.53 -3.83
N GLY A 351 11.32 -20.89 -4.58
CA GLY A 351 11.62 -20.32 -5.89
C GLY A 351 12.20 -18.90 -5.87
N LEU A 352 12.65 -18.39 -4.72
CA LEU A 352 13.32 -17.09 -4.61
C LEU A 352 14.58 -17.06 -5.48
N LYS A 353 14.58 -16.19 -6.50
CA LYS A 353 15.74 -15.99 -7.37
C LYS A 353 16.41 -14.68 -7.03
N ARG A 354 17.73 -14.62 -7.18
CA ARG A 354 18.49 -13.38 -7.06
C ARG A 354 18.00 -12.35 -8.09
N ASN A 355 17.89 -11.09 -7.70
CA ASN A 355 17.57 -9.99 -8.59
C ASN A 355 18.81 -9.60 -9.42
N THR A 356 19.06 -10.35 -10.49
CA THR A 356 20.23 -10.13 -11.36
C THR A 356 19.85 -9.24 -12.53
N TYR A 357 20.46 -8.05 -12.57
CA TYR A 357 20.35 -7.14 -13.68
C TYR A 357 21.11 -7.65 -14.90
N LYS A 358 20.56 -7.43 -16.09
CA LYS A 358 21.24 -7.73 -17.36
C LYS A 358 21.94 -6.47 -17.85
N LYS A 359 23.28 -6.50 -17.90
CA LYS A 359 24.08 -5.39 -18.42
C LYS A 359 23.92 -5.33 -19.94
N VAL A 360 23.74 -4.12 -20.47
CA VAL A 360 23.75 -3.78 -21.90
C VAL A 360 24.72 -2.62 -22.05
N THR A 361 25.64 -2.75 -23.00
CA THR A 361 26.51 -1.64 -23.40
C THR A 361 26.01 -1.17 -24.76
N ASP A 362 25.75 0.13 -24.88
CA ASP A 362 25.31 0.73 -26.13
C ASP A 362 26.50 1.01 -27.07
N GLU A 363 26.19 1.54 -28.26
CA GLU A 363 27.18 1.88 -29.29
C GLU A 363 28.13 3.02 -28.86
N GLU A 364 27.74 3.83 -27.88
CA GLU A 364 28.52 4.94 -27.32
C GLU A 364 29.38 4.53 -26.10
N GLY A 365 29.23 3.30 -25.61
CA GLY A 365 29.94 2.77 -24.45
C GLY A 365 29.25 3.01 -23.11
N ASN A 366 28.05 3.60 -23.10
CA ASN A 366 27.21 3.72 -21.92
C ASN A 366 26.76 2.34 -21.44
N ASN A 367 26.67 2.17 -20.12
CA ASN A 367 26.33 0.89 -19.52
C ASN A 367 24.96 0.95 -18.85
N PHE A 368 23.97 0.34 -19.48
CA PHE A 368 22.62 0.20 -18.97
C PHE A 368 22.45 -1.12 -18.21
N HIS A 369 21.59 -1.11 -17.20
CA HIS A 369 21.29 -2.27 -16.38
C HIS A 369 19.79 -2.58 -16.46
N CYS A 370 19.39 -3.60 -17.22
CA CYS A 370 17.99 -3.98 -17.31
C CYS A 370 17.55 -4.76 -16.08
N VAL A 371 16.50 -4.28 -15.40
CA VAL A 371 15.81 -5.01 -14.33
C VAL A 371 14.66 -5.81 -14.92
N ASP A 372 14.68 -7.12 -14.72
CA ASP A 372 13.58 -8.01 -15.08
C ASP A 372 12.63 -8.11 -13.88
N ALA A 373 11.59 -7.28 -13.86
CA ALA A 373 10.53 -7.32 -12.85
C ALA A 373 9.22 -7.93 -13.37
N ILE A 374 9.25 -8.56 -14.55
CA ILE A 374 8.06 -9.12 -15.21
C ILE A 374 7.44 -10.21 -14.33
N VAL A 375 6.13 -10.10 -14.08
CA VAL A 375 5.32 -11.08 -13.34
C VAL A 375 4.55 -11.95 -14.34
N PRO A 376 4.99 -13.20 -14.62
CA PRO A 376 4.40 -14.04 -15.67
C PRO A 376 2.89 -14.28 -15.56
N GLU A 377 2.36 -14.24 -14.34
CA GLU A 377 0.96 -14.43 -13.96
C GLU A 377 0.05 -13.35 -14.54
N GLN A 378 0.52 -12.10 -14.68
CA GLN A 378 -0.24 -11.01 -15.30
C GLN A 378 -0.51 -11.26 -16.79
N GLY A 379 0.38 -12.03 -17.43
CA GLY A 379 0.18 -12.55 -18.78
C GLY A 379 0.59 -11.60 -19.91
N PRO A 380 0.64 -12.13 -21.15
CA PRO A 380 1.19 -11.40 -22.30
C PRO A 380 0.33 -10.19 -22.72
N ASN A 381 -1.00 -10.25 -22.55
CA ASN A 381 -1.86 -9.13 -22.93
C ASN A 381 -1.62 -7.90 -22.04
N TYR A 382 -1.35 -8.10 -20.75
CA TYR A 382 -0.98 -7.03 -19.83
C TYR A 382 0.35 -6.37 -20.25
N ILE A 383 1.38 -7.17 -20.55
CA ILE A 383 2.69 -6.63 -20.92
C ILE A 383 2.64 -5.88 -22.26
N LEU A 384 1.88 -6.37 -23.25
CA LEU A 384 1.73 -5.68 -24.53
C LEU A 384 1.02 -4.34 -24.37
N ALA A 385 -0.06 -4.30 -23.59
CA ALA A 385 -0.78 -3.05 -23.30
C ALA A 385 0.14 -2.00 -22.66
N LYS A 386 0.97 -2.40 -21.69
CA LYS A 386 1.96 -1.52 -21.05
C LYS A 386 3.11 -1.14 -21.98
N ARG A 387 3.61 -2.08 -22.78
CA ARG A 387 4.68 -1.84 -23.74
C ARG A 387 4.28 -0.87 -24.84
N LEU A 388 3.03 -0.94 -25.31
CA LEU A 388 2.47 0.05 -26.24
C LEU A 388 2.48 1.46 -25.62
N GLN A 389 2.13 1.61 -24.34
CA GLN A 389 2.20 2.90 -23.66
C GLN A 389 3.65 3.43 -23.61
N HIS A 390 4.62 2.56 -23.36
CA HIS A 390 6.04 2.93 -23.39
C HIS A 390 6.49 3.35 -24.80
N TRP A 391 6.11 2.60 -25.83
CA TRP A 391 6.44 2.94 -27.21
C TRP A 391 5.86 4.30 -27.61
N ARG A 392 4.59 4.58 -27.28
CA ARG A 392 4.00 5.90 -27.53
C ARG A 392 4.73 7.00 -26.77
N ALA A 393 5.05 6.75 -25.50
CA ALA A 393 5.72 7.73 -24.65
C ALA A 393 7.04 8.20 -25.26
N ILE A 394 7.92 7.28 -25.67
CA ILE A 394 9.21 7.67 -26.24
C ILE A 394 9.07 8.33 -27.62
N VAL A 395 8.16 7.85 -28.47
CA VAL A 395 7.92 8.42 -29.81
C VAL A 395 7.32 9.82 -29.73
N SER A 396 6.42 10.06 -28.79
CA SER A 396 5.81 11.39 -28.61
C SER A 396 6.78 12.39 -28.00
N ARG A 397 7.66 11.94 -27.11
CA ARG A 397 8.72 12.78 -26.53
C ARG A 397 9.74 13.19 -27.58
N ASP A 398 10.22 12.24 -28.38
CA ASP A 398 11.11 12.49 -29.54
C ASP A 398 10.51 13.53 -30.50
N LYS A 399 9.18 13.50 -30.69
CA LYS A 399 8.44 14.49 -31.49
C LYS A 399 8.14 15.81 -30.77
N GLY A 400 8.77 16.07 -29.63
CA GLY A 400 8.70 17.36 -28.92
C GLY A 400 7.52 17.50 -27.94
N SER A 401 6.82 16.43 -27.58
CA SER A 401 5.80 16.48 -26.52
C SER A 401 6.42 16.29 -25.14
N VAL A 402 5.88 16.95 -24.12
CA VAL A 402 6.17 16.58 -22.71
C VAL A 402 5.48 15.26 -22.42
N VAL A 403 6.18 14.30 -21.82
CA VAL A 403 5.63 12.98 -21.51
C VAL A 403 5.95 12.55 -20.09
N SER A 404 4.96 12.62 -19.21
CA SER A 404 5.07 12.08 -17.84
C SER A 404 4.77 10.58 -17.85
N SER A 405 5.77 9.75 -17.57
CA SER A 405 5.64 8.29 -17.67
C SER A 405 6.34 7.56 -16.51
N ASN A 406 5.97 7.93 -15.29
CA ASN A 406 6.61 7.45 -14.08
C ASN A 406 6.17 6.04 -13.69
N VAL A 407 7.10 5.24 -13.14
CA VAL A 407 6.80 3.91 -12.59
C VAL A 407 6.10 4.06 -11.24
N ALA A 408 4.86 3.54 -11.16
CA ALA A 408 4.09 3.48 -9.92
C ALA A 408 4.47 2.24 -9.09
N PRO A 409 4.29 2.26 -7.76
CA PRO A 409 4.63 1.11 -6.92
C PRO A 409 3.52 0.05 -6.94
N ALA A 410 3.83 -1.10 -6.36
CA ALA A 410 2.80 -2.08 -5.98
C ALA A 410 1.80 -1.42 -5.02
N THR A 411 0.52 -1.45 -5.38
CA THR A 411 -0.52 -0.65 -4.70
C THR A 411 -1.69 -1.52 -4.27
N ARG A 412 -2.13 -1.38 -3.01
CA ARG A 412 -3.32 -2.04 -2.46
C ARG A 412 -4.60 -1.38 -2.98
N THR A 413 -4.97 -1.69 -4.22
CA THR A 413 -6.28 -1.29 -4.77
C THR A 413 -7.33 -2.36 -4.44
N LEU A 414 -8.60 -1.96 -4.38
CA LEU A 414 -9.73 -2.90 -4.24
C LEU A 414 -9.70 -3.99 -5.32
N SER A 415 -9.33 -3.63 -6.55
CA SER A 415 -9.19 -4.56 -7.68
C SER A 415 -8.07 -5.58 -7.53
N VAL A 416 -7.12 -5.41 -6.60
CA VAL A 416 -6.06 -6.39 -6.33
C VAL A 416 -6.35 -7.17 -5.05
N VAL A 417 -6.78 -6.49 -3.98
CA VAL A 417 -6.94 -7.12 -2.65
C VAL A 417 -8.20 -7.97 -2.50
N HIS A 418 -9.12 -7.93 -3.46
CA HIS A 418 -10.25 -8.86 -3.49
C HIS A 418 -9.79 -10.32 -3.66
N ASN A 419 -8.63 -10.55 -4.25
CA ASN A 419 -8.00 -11.86 -4.32
C ASN A 419 -7.17 -12.11 -3.05
N ILE A 420 -7.55 -13.16 -2.30
CA ILE A 420 -6.96 -13.49 -0.99
C ILE A 420 -5.45 -13.74 -1.10
N SER A 421 -4.99 -14.45 -2.14
CA SER A 421 -3.56 -14.74 -2.34
C SER A 421 -2.76 -13.47 -2.56
N PHE A 422 -3.25 -12.52 -3.37
CA PHE A 422 -2.60 -11.23 -3.55
C PHE A 422 -2.62 -10.38 -2.27
N LYS A 423 -3.73 -10.37 -1.53
CA LYS A 423 -3.82 -9.69 -0.23
C LYS A 423 -2.76 -10.21 0.75
N MET A 424 -2.62 -11.53 0.87
CA MET A 424 -1.61 -12.15 1.74
C MET A 424 -0.19 -11.86 1.24
N ALA A 425 0.06 -11.99 -0.07
CA ALA A 425 1.37 -11.68 -0.65
C ALA A 425 1.77 -10.23 -0.34
N TYR A 426 0.88 -9.27 -0.53
CA TYR A 426 1.14 -7.86 -0.27
C TYR A 426 1.34 -7.55 1.22
N GLY A 427 0.68 -8.30 2.11
CA GLY A 427 0.91 -8.22 3.55
C GLY A 427 2.29 -8.75 3.95
N GLY A 428 2.76 -9.82 3.31
CA GLY A 428 4.05 -10.44 3.61
C GLY A 428 5.26 -9.82 2.91
N MET A 429 5.07 -9.06 1.82
CA MET A 429 6.16 -8.41 1.09
C MET A 429 7.03 -7.48 1.95
N LYS A 430 6.49 -6.94 3.05
CA LYS A 430 7.23 -6.09 4.01
C LYS A 430 8.46 -6.77 4.63
N HIS A 431 8.51 -8.09 4.60
CA HIS A 431 9.63 -8.92 5.09
C HIS A 431 10.80 -8.99 4.10
N PHE A 432 10.61 -8.52 2.86
CA PHE A 432 11.61 -8.52 1.80
C PHE A 432 12.12 -7.09 1.54
N LYS A 433 12.91 -6.55 2.47
CA LYS A 433 13.42 -5.18 2.35
C LYS A 433 14.21 -4.94 1.04
N PRO A 434 14.05 -3.77 0.40
CA PRO A 434 13.32 -2.58 0.86
C PRO A 434 11.87 -2.50 0.35
N LEU A 435 11.24 -3.63 -0.02
CA LEU A 435 9.89 -3.61 -0.58
C LEU A 435 8.87 -2.96 0.34
N GLU A 436 8.09 -2.04 -0.23
CA GLU A 436 6.92 -1.45 0.38
C GLU A 436 5.77 -1.48 -0.63
N VAL A 437 4.65 -2.08 -0.21
CA VAL A 437 3.38 -1.99 -0.93
C VAL A 437 2.61 -0.83 -0.34
N PHE A 438 2.17 0.08 -1.19
CA PHE A 438 1.53 1.33 -0.82
C PHE A 438 0.01 1.25 -0.86
N ASP A 439 -0.64 2.12 -0.12
CA ASP A 439 -2.08 2.29 -0.22
C ASP A 439 -2.41 3.16 -1.43
N GLN A 440 -3.62 2.99 -1.99
CA GLN A 440 -4.00 3.63 -3.25
C GLN A 440 -3.91 5.15 -3.21
N GLU A 441 -4.33 5.74 -2.10
CA GLU A 441 -4.32 7.17 -1.87
C GLU A 441 -2.89 7.72 -1.84
N THR A 442 -1.95 7.00 -1.23
CA THR A 442 -0.52 7.36 -1.25
C THR A 442 0.01 7.33 -2.68
N SER A 443 -0.19 6.21 -3.37
CA SER A 443 0.33 6.05 -4.74
C SER A 443 -0.25 7.11 -5.66
N SER A 444 -1.57 7.35 -5.63
CA SER A 444 -2.22 8.35 -6.48
C SER A 444 -1.69 9.77 -6.19
N ALA A 445 -1.54 10.17 -4.93
CA ALA A 445 -1.00 11.48 -4.56
C ALA A 445 0.48 11.66 -4.98
N VAL A 446 1.30 10.62 -4.84
CA VAL A 446 2.70 10.65 -5.30
C VAL A 446 2.78 10.75 -6.82
N MET A 447 2.01 9.93 -7.56
CA MET A 447 2.00 9.98 -9.02
C MET A 447 1.45 11.31 -9.55
N ALA A 448 0.49 11.93 -8.86
CA ALA A 448 0.01 13.27 -9.19
C ALA A 448 1.08 14.35 -8.98
N GLY A 449 1.85 14.27 -7.89
CA GLY A 449 3.00 15.14 -7.64
C GLY A 449 4.07 15.01 -8.73
N LEU A 450 4.42 13.78 -9.13
CA LEU A 450 5.36 13.55 -10.23
C LEU A 450 4.83 14.07 -11.58
N LEU A 451 3.53 13.96 -11.85
CA LEU A 451 2.92 14.58 -13.03
C LEU A 451 3.10 16.11 -13.00
N VAL A 452 2.89 16.76 -11.85
CA VAL A 452 3.12 18.21 -11.71
C VAL A 452 4.60 18.54 -11.94
N TYR A 453 5.52 17.81 -11.31
CA TYR A 453 6.96 17.99 -11.52
C TYR A 453 7.31 17.92 -13.02
N ASP A 454 6.83 16.90 -13.72
CA ASP A 454 7.13 16.67 -15.14
C ASP A 454 6.58 17.75 -16.06
N LEU A 455 5.46 18.37 -15.70
CA LEU A 455 4.86 19.45 -16.47
C LEU A 455 5.52 20.81 -16.21
N MET A 456 6.02 21.03 -15.00
CA MET A 456 6.50 22.35 -14.57
C MET A 456 8.02 22.49 -14.59
N CYS A 457 8.77 21.41 -14.37
CA CYS A 457 10.22 21.43 -14.33
C CYS A 457 10.84 21.29 -15.73
N ALA A 458 11.55 22.32 -16.18
CA ALA A 458 12.24 22.32 -17.48
C ALA A 458 13.30 21.22 -17.59
N ASN A 459 13.90 20.82 -16.47
CA ASN A 459 14.95 19.80 -16.38
C ASN A 459 14.38 18.39 -16.12
N SER A 460 13.05 18.21 -16.12
CA SER A 460 12.48 16.86 -15.98
C SER A 460 12.84 16.01 -17.21
N ALA A 461 13.10 14.72 -16.98
CA ALA A 461 13.23 13.73 -18.04
C ALA A 461 12.00 13.69 -18.97
N ALA A 462 10.82 14.07 -18.46
CA ALA A 462 9.60 14.19 -19.25
C ALA A 462 9.66 15.32 -20.30
N ASN A 463 10.48 16.35 -20.08
CA ASN A 463 10.64 17.46 -21.00
C ASN A 463 11.53 17.03 -22.19
N PRO A 464 11.07 17.17 -23.45
CA PRO A 464 11.82 16.73 -24.62
C PRO A 464 13.16 17.44 -24.82
N SER A 465 13.33 18.65 -24.26
CA SER A 465 14.60 19.40 -24.31
C SER A 465 15.67 18.87 -23.35
N THR A 466 15.30 18.03 -22.38
CA THR A 466 16.28 17.37 -21.52
C THR A 466 16.91 16.20 -22.28
N GLU A 467 18.23 16.14 -22.38
CA GLU A 467 18.89 15.02 -23.05
C GLU A 467 18.82 13.75 -22.20
N LEU A 468 18.58 12.60 -22.83
CA LEU A 468 18.58 11.29 -22.18
C LEU A 468 19.60 10.40 -22.88
N ALA A 469 20.43 9.69 -22.09
CA ALA A 469 21.40 8.73 -22.64
C ALA A 469 20.74 7.63 -23.50
N ASN A 470 19.47 7.32 -23.23
CA ASN A 470 18.63 6.51 -24.12
C ASN A 470 17.15 6.89 -23.88
N PRO A 471 16.26 6.84 -24.89
CA PRO A 471 14.84 7.12 -24.68
C PRO A 471 14.17 6.29 -23.58
N LEU A 472 14.66 5.07 -23.32
CA LEU A 472 14.18 4.21 -22.23
C LEU A 472 14.48 4.76 -20.83
N CYS A 473 15.42 5.68 -20.67
CA CYS A 473 15.72 6.34 -19.40
C CYS A 473 14.53 7.17 -18.88
N LEU A 474 13.58 7.54 -19.75
CA LEU A 474 12.32 8.20 -19.39
C LEU A 474 11.56 7.47 -18.28
N PHE A 475 11.64 6.13 -18.24
CA PHE A 475 10.95 5.30 -17.25
C PHE A 475 11.79 5.01 -15.99
N SER A 476 13.08 5.32 -16.06
CA SER A 476 14.05 5.04 -14.99
C SER A 476 14.18 6.21 -14.03
N GLU A 477 14.14 7.43 -14.58
CA GLU A 477 14.10 8.65 -13.80
C GLU A 477 12.78 8.75 -13.05
N THR A 478 12.82 9.40 -11.89
CA THR A 478 11.64 9.67 -11.05
C THR A 478 10.80 8.43 -10.67
N SER A 479 11.40 7.23 -10.77
CA SER A 479 10.74 5.95 -10.55
C SER A 479 10.34 5.71 -9.08
N PHE A 480 9.03 5.60 -8.85
CA PHE A 480 8.44 5.23 -7.56
C PHE A 480 8.21 3.70 -7.49
N HIS A 481 9.26 2.91 -7.68
CA HIS A 481 9.15 1.44 -7.82
C HIS A 481 8.88 0.66 -6.50
N GLY A 482 8.66 1.33 -5.37
CA GLY A 482 8.35 0.69 -4.07
C GLY A 482 9.39 -0.33 -3.58
N GLY A 483 10.67 -0.09 -3.88
CA GLY A 483 11.79 -0.96 -3.53
C GLY A 483 12.01 -2.17 -4.45
N ALA A 484 11.16 -2.38 -5.46
CA ALA A 484 11.22 -3.55 -6.34
C ALA A 484 12.57 -3.73 -7.04
N TRP A 485 13.15 -2.63 -7.50
CA TRP A 485 14.42 -2.63 -8.21
C TRP A 485 15.61 -2.89 -7.28
N ARG A 486 15.52 -2.41 -6.03
CA ARG A 486 16.60 -2.49 -5.03
C ARG A 486 16.50 -3.73 -4.14
N CYS A 487 15.47 -4.56 -4.27
CA CYS A 487 15.34 -5.81 -3.54
C CYS A 487 16.41 -6.82 -4.01
N GLY A 488 16.94 -7.61 -3.07
CA GLY A 488 17.92 -8.66 -3.39
C GLY A 488 17.33 -9.85 -4.15
N HIS A 489 16.01 -10.04 -4.06
CA HIS A 489 15.29 -11.12 -4.73
C HIS A 489 14.45 -10.57 -5.88
N LYS A 490 14.35 -11.33 -6.97
CA LYS A 490 13.58 -10.98 -8.15
C LYS A 490 12.11 -10.83 -7.75
N TYR A 491 11.52 -9.68 -8.04
CA TYR A 491 10.16 -9.32 -7.63
C TYR A 491 9.13 -10.41 -7.94
N SER A 492 9.20 -10.98 -9.15
CA SER A 492 8.28 -12.03 -9.61
C SER A 492 8.37 -13.35 -8.85
N THR A 493 9.41 -13.56 -8.04
CA THR A 493 9.61 -14.80 -7.26
C THR A 493 9.23 -14.67 -5.80
N ILE A 494 8.94 -13.45 -5.33
CA ILE A 494 8.68 -13.16 -3.92
C ILE A 494 7.26 -13.57 -3.51
N GLY A 495 6.29 -13.56 -4.45
CA GLY A 495 4.87 -13.73 -4.15
C GLY A 495 4.54 -14.90 -3.23
N THR A 496 4.96 -16.12 -3.58
CA THR A 496 4.70 -17.34 -2.79
C THR A 496 5.36 -17.27 -1.40
N SER A 497 6.61 -16.82 -1.34
CA SER A 497 7.34 -16.69 -0.08
C SER A 497 6.73 -15.61 0.82
N ALA A 498 6.22 -14.53 0.23
CA ALA A 498 5.50 -13.48 0.94
C ALA A 498 4.17 -13.98 1.52
N VAL A 499 3.40 -14.79 0.79
CA VAL A 499 2.21 -15.44 1.34
C VAL A 499 2.55 -16.29 2.55
N LEU A 500 3.58 -17.13 2.46
CA LEU A 500 4.03 -17.95 3.58
C LEU A 500 4.42 -17.10 4.78
N MET A 501 5.21 -16.05 4.57
CA MET A 501 5.60 -15.13 5.65
C MET A 501 4.40 -14.42 6.27
N TYR A 502 3.39 -14.05 5.48
CA TYR A 502 2.14 -13.49 6.01
C TYR A 502 1.41 -14.49 6.89
N ILE A 503 1.29 -15.75 6.46
CA ILE A 503 0.66 -16.81 7.26
C ILE A 503 1.43 -16.99 8.58
N LEU A 504 2.75 -17.13 8.52
CA LEU A 504 3.57 -17.35 9.71
C LEU A 504 3.52 -16.16 10.68
N THR A 505 3.61 -14.93 10.18
CA THR A 505 3.81 -13.73 11.03
C THR A 505 2.53 -12.99 11.39
N GLU A 506 1.48 -13.07 10.57
CA GLU A 506 0.20 -12.41 10.85
C GLU A 506 -0.82 -13.43 11.31
N VAL A 507 -1.04 -14.51 10.56
CA VAL A 507 -2.13 -15.44 10.87
C VAL A 507 -1.80 -16.29 12.09
N LEU A 508 -0.67 -17.01 12.08
CA LEU A 508 -0.31 -17.93 13.17
C LEU A 508 0.04 -17.18 14.45
N VAL A 509 0.81 -16.09 14.37
CA VAL A 509 1.11 -15.26 15.55
C VAL A 509 -0.17 -14.66 16.13
N THR A 510 -1.08 -14.12 15.30
CA THR A 510 -2.36 -13.58 15.82
C THR A 510 -3.21 -14.67 16.45
N ALA A 511 -3.31 -15.85 15.84
CA ALA A 511 -4.05 -16.97 16.40
C ALA A 511 -3.45 -17.45 17.74
N TYR A 512 -2.12 -17.58 17.80
CA TYR A 512 -1.40 -17.93 19.02
C TYR A 512 -1.61 -16.88 20.12
N LEU A 513 -1.41 -15.59 19.82
CA LEU A 513 -1.63 -14.51 20.78
C LEU A 513 -3.10 -14.46 21.22
N PHE A 514 -4.05 -14.70 20.32
CA PHE A 514 -5.46 -14.76 20.68
C PHE A 514 -5.72 -15.90 21.68
N LEU A 515 -5.26 -17.11 21.40
CA LEU A 515 -5.39 -18.26 22.29
C LEU A 515 -4.69 -18.03 23.63
N TYR A 516 -3.49 -17.43 23.61
CA TYR A 516 -2.76 -17.03 24.81
C TYR A 516 -3.57 -16.06 25.68
N ASN A 517 -4.14 -15.01 25.07
CA ASN A 517 -4.95 -14.04 25.80
C ASN A 517 -6.23 -14.68 26.34
N ILE A 518 -6.91 -15.55 25.59
CA ILE A 518 -8.09 -16.28 26.09
C ILE A 518 -7.73 -17.19 27.26
N PHE A 519 -6.62 -17.92 27.16
CA PHE A 519 -6.13 -18.78 28.23
C PHE A 519 -5.82 -17.97 29.50
N GLN A 520 -5.19 -16.80 29.35
CA GLN A 520 -4.96 -15.87 30.46
C GLN A 520 -6.27 -15.31 31.04
N VAL A 521 -7.28 -14.98 30.22
CA VAL A 521 -8.60 -14.54 30.72
C VAL A 521 -9.26 -15.63 31.57
N LEU A 522 -9.25 -16.88 31.10
CA LEU A 522 -9.81 -18.01 31.82
C LEU A 522 -9.05 -18.25 33.13
N GLY A 523 -7.72 -18.15 33.09
CA GLY A 523 -6.86 -18.31 34.25
C GLY A 523 -7.07 -17.27 35.34
N TRP A 524 -6.97 -16.00 34.98
CA TRP A 524 -7.22 -14.90 35.91
C TRP A 524 -8.69 -14.82 36.34
N GLY A 525 -9.61 -15.22 35.47
CA GLY A 525 -11.03 -15.40 35.82
C GLY A 525 -11.24 -16.49 36.87
N TYR A 526 -10.50 -17.60 36.78
CA TYR A 526 -10.51 -18.65 37.80
C TYR A 526 -9.91 -18.18 39.13
N VAL A 527 -8.79 -17.46 39.11
CA VAL A 527 -8.20 -16.83 40.31
C VAL A 527 -9.20 -15.86 40.96
N ALA A 528 -9.85 -15.00 40.17
CA ALA A 528 -10.86 -14.06 40.65
C ALA A 528 -12.09 -14.79 41.22
N TYR A 529 -12.52 -15.88 40.57
CA TYR A 529 -13.62 -16.74 41.04
C TYR A 529 -13.31 -17.39 42.39
N LEU A 530 -12.13 -17.99 42.55
CA LEU A 530 -11.69 -18.57 43.82
C LEU A 530 -11.61 -17.50 44.91
N THR A 531 -11.06 -16.33 44.60
CA THR A 531 -10.97 -15.20 45.52
C THR A 531 -12.37 -14.75 45.96
N PHE A 532 -13.32 -14.64 45.04
CA PHE A 532 -14.70 -14.28 45.34
C PHE A 532 -15.39 -15.33 46.22
N ASN A 533 -15.20 -16.62 45.95
CA ASN A 533 -15.78 -17.68 46.75
C ASN A 533 -15.23 -17.70 48.18
N LEU A 534 -13.92 -17.46 48.35
CA LEU A 534 -13.30 -17.31 49.67
C LEU A 534 -13.87 -16.09 50.40
N ALA A 535 -13.97 -14.95 49.70
CA ALA A 535 -14.59 -13.73 50.24
C ALA A 535 -16.03 -13.98 50.72
N LYS A 536 -16.83 -14.66 49.89
CA LYS A 536 -18.20 -15.04 50.20
C LYS A 536 -18.30 -16.02 51.37
N ALA A 537 -17.42 -17.03 51.42
CA ALA A 537 -17.40 -18.01 52.51
C ALA A 537 -17.02 -17.39 53.86
N ALA A 538 -16.30 -16.27 53.84
CA ALA A 538 -15.97 -15.48 55.03
C ALA A 538 -17.00 -14.37 55.33
N ASP A 539 -18.13 -14.32 54.62
CA ASP A 539 -19.11 -13.22 54.69
C ASP A 539 -18.49 -11.82 54.51
N PHE A 540 -17.42 -11.74 53.70
CA PHE A 540 -16.61 -10.55 53.49
C PHE A 540 -16.00 -9.95 54.77
N ASP A 541 -15.98 -10.69 55.87
CA ASP A 541 -15.36 -10.26 57.13
C ASP A 541 -13.83 -10.44 57.09
N HIS A 542 -13.11 -9.34 57.30
CA HIS A 542 -11.65 -9.29 57.27
C HIS A 542 -10.98 -10.26 58.26
N ARG A 543 -11.53 -10.47 59.46
CA ARG A 543 -10.92 -11.35 60.48
C ARG A 543 -11.04 -12.81 60.08
N THR A 544 -12.15 -13.16 59.44
CA THR A 544 -12.43 -14.50 58.95
C THR A 544 -11.61 -14.79 57.71
N LEU A 545 -11.44 -13.81 56.81
CA LEU A 545 -10.60 -13.94 55.61
C LEU A 545 -9.14 -14.25 55.93
N THR A 546 -8.54 -13.58 56.92
CA THR A 546 -7.15 -13.85 57.33
C THR A 546 -6.96 -15.23 57.96
N LYS A 547 -8.03 -15.84 58.47
CA LYS A 547 -7.99 -17.19 59.06
C LYS A 547 -8.25 -18.30 58.04
N GLN A 548 -8.91 -17.98 56.94
CA GLN A 548 -9.06 -18.91 55.82
C GLN A 548 -7.73 -18.94 55.05
N ASN A 549 -7.18 -20.14 54.83
CA ASN A 549 -5.92 -20.31 54.09
C ASN A 549 -6.14 -19.99 52.59
N ALA A 550 -6.21 -18.70 52.26
CA ALA A 550 -6.48 -18.20 50.91
C ALA A 550 -5.46 -18.74 49.92
N TRP A 551 -4.18 -18.71 50.31
CA TRP A 551 -3.07 -19.20 49.50
C TRP A 551 -3.19 -20.68 49.16
N GLY A 552 -3.70 -21.51 50.07
CA GLY A 552 -3.95 -22.92 49.79
C GLY A 552 -4.87 -23.18 48.61
N SER A 553 -5.82 -22.27 48.33
CA SER A 553 -6.73 -22.38 47.18
C SER A 553 -6.24 -21.62 45.95
N VAL A 554 -5.69 -20.42 46.13
CA VAL A 554 -5.35 -19.51 45.01
C VAL A 554 -3.89 -19.53 44.61
N GLY A 555 -2.97 -20.00 45.46
CA GLY A 555 -1.53 -19.86 45.28
C GLY A 555 -1.01 -20.57 44.03
N VAL A 556 -1.44 -21.80 43.78
CA VAL A 556 -1.06 -22.56 42.57
C VAL A 556 -1.53 -21.89 41.28
N PRO A 557 -2.83 -21.58 41.09
CA PRO A 557 -3.27 -20.90 39.87
C PRO A 557 -2.69 -19.48 39.75
N LEU A 558 -2.58 -18.74 40.86
CA LEU A 558 -1.95 -17.40 40.86
C LEU A 558 -0.52 -17.46 40.35
N ARG A 559 0.32 -18.36 40.90
CA ARG A 559 1.70 -18.53 40.49
C ARG A 559 1.80 -18.87 39.01
N PHE A 560 1.06 -19.87 38.56
CA PHE A 560 1.12 -20.34 37.18
C PHE A 560 0.82 -19.22 36.18
N PHE A 561 -0.28 -18.47 36.37
CA PHE A 561 -0.66 -17.40 35.43
C PHE A 561 0.21 -16.14 35.56
N GLN A 562 0.77 -15.89 36.74
CA GLN A 562 1.75 -14.82 36.96
C GLN A 562 3.09 -15.14 36.26
N ASP A 563 3.59 -16.37 36.36
CA ASP A 563 4.82 -16.80 35.69
C ASP A 563 4.63 -16.87 34.17
N LEU A 564 3.44 -17.27 33.71
CA LEU A 564 3.09 -17.29 32.30
C LEU A 564 3.16 -15.89 31.65
N ALA A 565 3.09 -14.81 32.44
CA ALA A 565 3.30 -13.44 31.95
C ALA A 565 4.74 -13.19 31.47
N LEU A 566 5.72 -14.02 31.86
CA LEU A 566 7.08 -13.99 31.28
C LEU A 566 7.06 -14.24 29.77
N MET A 567 6.07 -14.99 29.26
CA MET A 567 5.88 -15.15 27.82
C MET A 567 5.59 -13.82 27.12
N GLU A 568 5.00 -12.82 27.78
CA GLU A 568 4.82 -11.48 27.19
C GLU A 568 6.17 -10.81 26.88
N VAL A 569 7.19 -11.06 27.72
CA VAL A 569 8.57 -10.59 27.46
C VAL A 569 9.13 -11.28 26.24
N VAL A 570 8.95 -12.60 26.13
CA VAL A 570 9.36 -13.38 24.95
C VAL A 570 8.65 -12.88 23.69
N HIS A 571 7.34 -12.64 23.74
CA HIS A 571 6.57 -12.10 22.62
C HIS A 571 7.11 -10.74 22.16
N ALA A 572 7.45 -9.87 23.10
CA ALA A 572 8.06 -8.57 22.80
C ALA A 572 9.48 -8.70 22.20
N MET A 573 10.32 -9.60 22.73
CA MET A 573 11.66 -9.87 22.21
C MET A 573 11.63 -10.43 20.78
N LEU A 574 10.65 -11.28 20.47
CA LEU A 574 10.44 -11.84 19.14
C LEU A 574 9.71 -10.88 18.19
N GLY A 575 9.32 -9.68 18.65
CA GLY A 575 8.61 -8.69 17.84
C GLY A 575 7.16 -9.08 17.49
N MET A 576 6.57 -10.04 18.21
CA MET A 576 5.16 -10.42 18.06
C MET A 576 4.21 -9.34 18.59
N THR A 577 4.69 -8.49 19.50
CA THR A 577 3.97 -7.32 20.02
C THR A 577 4.80 -6.05 19.81
N SER A 578 4.14 -4.89 19.81
CA SER A 578 4.80 -3.58 19.61
C SER A 578 5.48 -3.02 20.87
N SER A 579 5.36 -3.71 22.00
CA SER A 579 5.93 -3.27 23.28
C SER A 579 7.45 -3.51 23.33
N HIS A 580 8.17 -2.62 24.03
CA HIS A 580 9.59 -2.86 24.32
C HIS A 580 9.73 -3.90 25.44
N TRP A 581 10.51 -4.97 25.20
CA TRP A 581 10.60 -6.12 26.13
C TRP A 581 11.01 -5.73 27.55
N MET A 582 11.92 -4.76 27.70
CA MET A 582 12.38 -4.31 29.03
C MET A 582 11.26 -3.59 29.81
N THR A 583 10.38 -2.87 29.12
CA THR A 583 9.22 -2.24 29.76
C THR A 583 8.25 -3.29 30.27
N VAL A 584 8.00 -4.35 29.48
CA VAL A 584 7.14 -5.47 29.87
C VAL A 584 7.74 -6.21 31.08
N LEU A 585 9.05 -6.47 31.07
CA LEU A 585 9.75 -7.14 32.17
C LEU A 585 9.60 -6.36 33.49
N ILE A 586 9.84 -5.04 33.48
CA ILE A 586 9.69 -4.19 34.66
C ILE A 586 8.25 -4.22 35.19
N GLN A 587 7.25 -4.28 34.31
CA GLN A 587 5.82 -4.33 34.69
C GLN A 587 5.38 -5.64 35.35
N ILE A 588 6.12 -6.74 35.16
CA ILE A 588 5.80 -8.06 35.75
C ILE A 588 6.74 -8.45 36.90
N ALA A 589 7.94 -7.86 36.97
CA ALA A 589 8.99 -8.25 37.91
C ALA A 589 8.56 -8.14 39.38
N SER A 590 7.90 -7.04 39.79
CA SER A 590 7.46 -6.85 41.19
C SER A 590 6.47 -7.93 41.63
N ARG A 591 5.56 -8.32 40.73
CA ARG A 591 4.51 -9.31 40.99
C ARG A 591 5.07 -10.72 41.08
N ILE A 592 6.00 -11.09 40.19
CA ILE A 592 6.71 -12.37 40.27
C ILE A 592 7.50 -12.45 41.57
N LEU A 593 8.26 -11.41 41.91
CA LEU A 593 9.02 -11.37 43.15
C LEU A 593 8.11 -11.55 44.37
N LEU A 594 6.95 -10.90 44.39
CA LEU A 594 6.00 -11.02 45.50
C LEU A 594 5.41 -12.43 45.62
N VAL A 595 5.01 -13.04 44.50
CA VAL A 595 4.47 -14.41 44.49
C VAL A 595 5.52 -15.41 44.98
N GLU A 596 6.75 -15.32 44.49
CA GLU A 596 7.84 -16.19 44.94
C GLU A 596 8.20 -15.94 46.41
N ALA A 597 8.13 -14.70 46.89
CA ALA A 597 8.33 -14.37 48.28
C ALA A 597 7.28 -15.03 49.21
N PHE A 598 6.02 -15.09 48.80
CA PHE A 598 4.98 -15.82 49.55
C PHE A 598 5.21 -17.34 49.57
N ILE A 599 5.82 -17.91 48.54
CA ILE A 599 6.18 -19.34 48.51
C ILE A 599 7.31 -19.62 49.50
N LEU A 600 8.30 -18.71 49.57
CA LEU A 600 9.44 -18.82 50.47
C LEU A 600 9.10 -18.53 51.94
N VAL A 601 8.03 -17.76 52.19
CA VAL A 601 7.58 -17.39 53.55
C VAL A 601 6.09 -17.72 53.72
N PRO A 602 5.73 -19.00 53.92
CA PRO A 602 4.34 -19.42 54.09
C PRO A 602 3.62 -18.72 55.24
N GLU A 603 4.35 -18.34 56.29
CA GLU A 603 3.84 -17.62 57.46
C GLU A 603 3.25 -16.25 57.12
N ALA A 604 3.65 -15.67 55.97
CA ALA A 604 3.19 -14.36 55.52
C ALA A 604 1.85 -14.39 54.79
N GLN A 605 1.36 -15.58 54.40
CA GLN A 605 0.21 -15.77 53.51
C GLN A 605 -1.16 -15.47 54.17
N ASP A 606 -1.22 -15.32 55.49
CA ASP A 606 -2.42 -15.01 56.29
C ASP A 606 -2.78 -13.51 56.33
N THR A 607 -2.16 -12.69 55.47
CA THR A 607 -2.35 -11.24 55.46
C THR A 607 -3.58 -10.81 54.66
N ILE A 608 -4.38 -9.87 55.19
CA ILE A 608 -5.55 -9.32 54.47
C ILE A 608 -5.15 -8.66 53.13
N TRP A 609 -3.92 -8.16 53.05
CA TRP A 609 -3.38 -7.53 51.84
C TRP A 609 -3.20 -8.52 50.69
N LEU A 610 -3.14 -9.84 50.96
CA LEU A 610 -3.20 -10.88 49.92
C LEU A 610 -4.51 -10.81 49.14
N TYR A 611 -5.65 -10.59 49.82
CA TYR A 611 -6.93 -10.38 49.14
C TYR A 611 -6.97 -9.08 48.33
N GLY A 612 -6.29 -8.04 48.82
CA GLY A 612 -6.12 -6.78 48.10
C GLY A 612 -5.43 -6.96 46.74
N ILE A 613 -4.31 -7.71 46.70
CA ILE A 613 -3.63 -8.03 45.43
C ILE A 613 -4.48 -8.95 44.55
N LEU A 614 -5.16 -9.95 45.11
CA LEU A 614 -5.98 -10.89 44.33
C LEU A 614 -7.14 -10.19 43.60
N VAL A 615 -7.81 -9.25 44.28
CA VAL A 615 -8.89 -8.45 43.69
C VAL A 615 -8.32 -7.46 42.66
N ALA A 616 -7.27 -6.72 43.02
CA ALA A 616 -6.68 -5.71 42.15
C ALA A 616 -6.12 -6.32 40.86
N TRP A 617 -5.31 -7.38 40.98
CA TRP A 617 -4.71 -8.08 39.85
C TRP A 617 -5.78 -8.86 39.07
N GLY A 618 -6.63 -9.64 39.74
CA GLY A 618 -7.64 -10.46 39.06
C GLY A 618 -8.55 -9.65 38.13
N ILE A 619 -9.12 -8.55 38.62
CA ILE A 619 -9.98 -7.68 37.80
C ILE A 619 -9.16 -7.00 36.68
N THR A 620 -7.98 -6.48 37.01
CA THR A 620 -7.13 -5.77 36.03
C THR A 620 -6.72 -6.69 34.88
N GLU A 621 -6.33 -7.93 35.19
CA GLU A 621 -5.82 -8.89 34.23
C GLU A 621 -6.94 -9.46 33.35
N VAL A 622 -8.08 -9.83 33.92
CA VAL A 622 -9.26 -10.26 33.14
C VAL A 622 -9.64 -9.20 32.11
N VAL A 623 -9.71 -7.93 32.52
CA VAL A 623 -10.01 -6.82 31.61
C VAL A 623 -8.91 -6.60 30.58
N ARG A 624 -7.64 -6.67 30.97
CA ARG A 624 -6.47 -6.46 30.08
C ARG A 624 -6.42 -7.50 28.97
N TYR A 625 -6.46 -8.78 29.31
CA TYR A 625 -6.36 -9.85 28.32
C TYR A 625 -7.62 -9.96 27.46
N SER A 626 -8.81 -9.67 28.01
CA SER A 626 -10.05 -9.58 27.21
C SER A 626 -9.94 -8.47 26.17
N PHE A 627 -9.42 -7.30 26.56
CA PHE A 627 -9.20 -6.18 25.65
C PHE A 627 -8.21 -6.54 24.55
N TYR A 628 -7.09 -7.19 24.88
CA TYR A 628 -6.10 -7.62 23.90
C TYR A 628 -6.63 -8.69 22.95
N ALA A 629 -7.34 -9.71 23.44
CA ALA A 629 -7.95 -10.76 22.62
C ALA A 629 -8.91 -10.17 21.57
N LEU A 630 -9.82 -9.28 21.99
CA LEU A 630 -10.78 -8.67 21.07
C LEU A 630 -10.13 -7.69 20.10
N LYS A 631 -9.10 -6.96 20.55
CA LYS A 631 -8.32 -6.08 19.69
C LYS A 631 -7.61 -6.85 18.56
N LEU A 632 -7.10 -8.05 18.82
CA LEU A 632 -6.52 -8.93 17.79
C LEU A 632 -7.54 -9.36 16.72
N LEU A 633 -8.82 -9.45 17.07
CA LEU A 633 -9.91 -9.72 16.13
C LEU A 633 -10.41 -8.46 15.40
N GLY A 634 -9.77 -7.30 15.62
CA GLY A 634 -10.22 -6.01 15.09
C GLY A 634 -11.56 -5.53 15.68
N ARG A 635 -11.95 -6.03 16.85
CA ARG A 635 -13.19 -5.65 17.54
C ARG A 635 -12.88 -4.75 18.73
N GLU A 636 -13.30 -3.49 18.64
CA GLU A 636 -13.22 -2.55 19.76
C GLU A 636 -14.58 -2.45 20.44
N ILE A 637 -14.68 -2.98 21.67
CA ILE A 637 -15.88 -2.84 22.49
C ILE A 637 -15.75 -1.58 23.35
N PRO A 638 -16.64 -0.57 23.22
CA PRO A 638 -16.51 0.69 23.95
C PRO A 638 -16.43 0.52 25.47
N LEU A 639 -17.28 -0.33 26.05
CA LEU A 639 -17.29 -0.62 27.48
C LEU A 639 -15.96 -1.20 27.96
N LEU A 640 -15.42 -2.19 27.24
CA LEU A 640 -14.18 -2.83 27.62
C LEU A 640 -12.98 -1.88 27.48
N THR A 641 -12.99 -1.04 26.44
CA THR A 641 -12.00 0.02 26.26
C THR A 641 -12.06 1.01 27.42
N TRP A 642 -13.26 1.44 27.81
CA TRP A 642 -13.45 2.33 28.96
C TRP A 642 -12.93 1.71 30.26
N LEU A 643 -13.26 0.44 30.53
CA LEU A 643 -12.78 -0.30 31.71
C LEU A 643 -11.25 -0.36 31.72
N ARG A 644 -10.62 -0.74 30.60
CA ARG A 644 -9.16 -0.86 30.46
C ARG A 644 -8.43 0.44 30.81
N TYR A 645 -8.97 1.59 30.41
CA TYR A 645 -8.36 2.91 30.64
C TYR A 645 -8.92 3.66 31.86
N THR A 646 -9.77 3.04 32.68
CA THR A 646 -10.37 3.73 33.86
C THR A 646 -10.17 2.97 35.16
N LEU A 647 -10.23 1.64 35.17
CA LEU A 647 -10.13 0.86 36.42
C LEU A 647 -8.82 1.07 37.19
N PHE A 648 -7.73 1.43 36.49
CA PHE A 648 -6.45 1.74 37.14
C PHE A 648 -6.56 2.88 38.16
N LEU A 649 -7.54 3.77 38.06
CA LEU A 649 -7.73 4.87 39.02
C LEU A 649 -7.90 4.36 40.46
N VAL A 650 -8.53 3.19 40.62
CA VAL A 650 -8.78 2.55 41.92
C VAL A 650 -7.90 1.32 42.11
N LEU A 651 -7.84 0.44 41.11
CA LEU A 651 -7.15 -0.85 41.24
C LEU A 651 -5.62 -0.72 41.31
N TYR A 652 -5.04 0.31 40.68
CA TYR A 652 -3.59 0.48 40.70
C TYR A 652 -3.07 0.97 42.07
N PRO A 653 -3.65 2.01 42.71
CA PRO A 653 -3.33 2.33 44.10
C PRO A 653 -3.58 1.17 45.07
N LEU A 654 -4.71 0.45 44.92
CA LEU A 654 -5.02 -0.72 45.75
C LEU A 654 -3.95 -1.82 45.60
N GLY A 655 -3.56 -2.13 44.38
CA GLY A 655 -2.53 -3.12 44.09
C GLY A 655 -1.18 -2.75 44.70
N VAL A 656 -0.73 -1.51 44.48
CA VAL A 656 0.55 -1.01 45.02
C VAL A 656 0.56 -1.00 46.54
N LEU A 657 -0.51 -0.50 47.17
CA LEU A 657 -0.63 -0.49 48.63
C LEU A 657 -0.58 -1.91 49.19
N SER A 658 -1.32 -2.83 48.56
CA SER A 658 -1.37 -4.22 48.97
C SER A 658 -0.01 -4.91 48.81
N GLU A 659 0.71 -4.67 47.69
CA GLU A 659 2.06 -5.20 47.47
C GLU A 659 3.04 -4.75 48.57
N LEU A 660 3.02 -3.45 48.93
CA LEU A 660 3.90 -2.90 49.96
C LEU A 660 3.69 -3.55 51.35
N PHE A 661 2.43 -3.78 51.72
CA PHE A 661 2.08 -4.43 52.98
C PHE A 661 2.25 -5.96 52.95
N CYS A 662 2.11 -6.59 51.79
CA CYS A 662 2.47 -8.00 51.63
C CYS A 662 3.97 -8.20 51.83
N ILE A 663 4.83 -7.33 51.26
CA ILE A 663 6.28 -7.37 51.51
C ILE A 663 6.62 -7.09 52.97
N HIS A 664 5.89 -6.17 53.63
CA HIS A 664 6.02 -5.97 55.07
C HIS A 664 5.76 -7.27 55.85
N SER A 665 4.70 -8.01 55.50
CA SER A 665 4.37 -9.31 56.09
C SER A 665 5.48 -10.33 55.86
N VAL A 666 5.94 -10.48 54.61
CA VAL A 666 7.04 -11.40 54.22
C VAL A 666 8.29 -11.11 55.04
N VAL A 667 8.76 -9.86 55.04
CA VAL A 667 10.02 -9.52 55.73
C VAL A 667 9.87 -9.72 57.23
N ASN A 668 8.74 -9.40 57.85
CA ASN A 668 8.60 -9.52 59.30
C ASN A 668 8.45 -10.97 59.78
N LYS A 669 7.83 -11.83 58.97
CA LYS A 669 7.52 -13.21 59.31
C LYS A 669 8.51 -14.24 58.77
N TRP A 670 9.56 -13.80 58.06
CA TRP A 670 10.61 -14.69 57.57
C TRP A 670 11.36 -15.38 58.73
N VAL A 671 11.24 -16.70 58.84
CA VAL A 671 11.83 -17.51 59.92
C VAL A 671 13.37 -17.45 59.94
N GLY A 672 14.00 -17.12 58.82
CA GLY A 672 15.46 -16.95 58.75
C GLY A 672 16.02 -15.90 59.71
N TRP A 673 15.19 -14.95 60.17
CA TRP A 673 15.55 -13.99 61.22
C TRP A 673 15.95 -14.65 62.55
N ASP A 674 15.33 -15.77 62.88
CA ASP A 674 15.61 -16.53 64.10
C ASP A 674 16.98 -17.24 63.99
N THR A 675 17.35 -17.63 62.77
CA THR A 675 18.63 -18.30 62.46
C THR A 675 19.82 -17.33 62.41
N VAL A 676 19.63 -16.12 61.87
CA VAL A 676 20.71 -15.10 61.82
C VAL A 676 20.89 -14.37 63.16
N GLY A 677 19.94 -14.52 64.09
CA GLY A 677 20.01 -14.00 65.46
C GLY A 677 19.82 -12.47 65.58
N ALA A 678 19.72 -12.00 66.82
CA ALA A 678 19.43 -10.60 67.17
C ALA A 678 20.40 -9.58 66.53
N LYS A 679 21.63 -10.02 66.19
CA LYS A 679 22.66 -9.20 65.52
C LYS A 679 22.19 -8.64 64.17
N TYR A 680 21.35 -9.39 63.44
CA TYR A 680 20.86 -8.96 62.12
C TYR A 680 19.39 -8.53 62.12
N ALA A 681 18.67 -8.64 63.24
CA ALA A 681 17.27 -8.20 63.35
C ALA A 681 17.07 -6.70 63.01
N GLY A 682 18.11 -5.88 63.23
CA GLY A 682 18.13 -4.47 62.84
C GLY A 682 18.11 -4.20 61.33
N TYR A 683 18.36 -5.21 60.47
CA TYR A 683 18.31 -5.08 59.01
C TYR A 683 16.91 -5.24 58.41
N LYS A 684 15.89 -5.64 59.21
CA LYS A 684 14.48 -5.72 58.76
C LYS A 684 14.00 -4.40 58.16
N LEU A 685 14.18 -3.31 58.90
CA LEU A 685 13.74 -1.98 58.49
C LEU A 685 14.56 -1.44 57.30
N PRO A 686 15.91 -1.49 57.29
CA PRO A 686 16.72 -1.16 56.11
C PRO A 686 16.33 -1.94 54.85
N LEU A 687 16.04 -3.24 54.95
CA LEU A 687 15.64 -4.07 53.81
C LEU A 687 14.26 -3.66 53.26
N GLN A 688 13.29 -3.40 54.14
CA GLN A 688 11.97 -2.87 53.76
C GLN A 688 12.09 -1.48 53.11
N LEU A 689 12.87 -0.58 53.72
CA LEU A 689 13.11 0.77 53.19
C LEU A 689 13.82 0.72 51.84
N ALA A 690 14.75 -0.21 51.63
CA ALA A 690 15.40 -0.41 50.34
C ALA A 690 14.37 -0.83 49.27
N TYR A 691 13.50 -1.80 49.56
CA TYR A 691 12.44 -2.21 48.64
C TYR A 691 11.47 -1.05 48.34
N TYR A 692 11.02 -0.32 49.38
CA TYR A 692 10.14 0.83 49.21
C TYR A 692 10.79 1.95 48.40
N SER A 693 12.09 2.21 48.61
CA SER A 693 12.84 3.22 47.86
C SER A 693 12.99 2.87 46.39
N LEU A 694 13.00 1.57 46.05
CA LEU A 694 13.02 1.10 44.66
C LEU A 694 11.64 1.19 43.98
N TYR A 695 10.54 1.21 44.74
CA TYR A 695 9.18 1.07 44.19
C TYR A 695 8.33 2.34 44.30
N VAL A 696 8.31 2.99 45.46
CA VAL A 696 7.47 4.16 45.76
C VAL A 696 7.76 5.36 44.85
N PRO A 697 9.02 5.71 44.53
CA PRO A 697 9.30 6.85 43.64
C PRO A 697 8.79 6.66 42.20
N PHE A 698 8.65 5.41 41.74
CA PHE A 698 8.17 5.11 40.39
C PHE A 698 6.65 5.18 40.26
N PHE A 699 5.91 5.09 41.37
CA PHE A 699 4.45 5.08 41.35
C PHE A 699 3.84 6.35 40.73
N PRO A 700 4.21 7.59 41.12
CA PRO A 700 3.66 8.80 40.51
C PRO A 700 3.95 8.91 39.01
N VAL A 701 5.13 8.44 38.58
CA VAL A 701 5.55 8.45 37.16
C VAL A 701 4.67 7.51 36.33
N LEU A 702 4.51 6.26 36.77
CA LEU A 702 3.69 5.26 36.08
C LEU A 702 2.20 5.64 36.10
N TYR A 703 1.71 6.16 37.23
CA TYR A 703 0.32 6.63 37.35
C TYR A 703 0.04 7.83 36.44
N GLY A 704 0.96 8.81 36.39
CA GLY A 704 0.87 9.96 35.49
C GLY A 704 0.84 9.55 34.02
N HIS A 705 1.65 8.55 33.63
CA HIS A 705 1.62 7.99 32.29
C HIS A 705 0.27 7.34 31.95
N MET A 706 -0.34 6.59 32.89
CA MET A 706 -1.68 6.00 32.69
C MET A 706 -2.78 7.07 32.54
N LEU A 707 -2.70 8.18 33.30
CA LEU A 707 -3.61 9.33 33.14
C LEU A 707 -3.50 9.97 31.75
N HIS A 708 -2.26 10.14 31.26
CA HIS A 708 -2.02 10.63 29.91
C HIS A 708 -2.61 9.70 28.84
N GLN A 709 -2.38 8.38 28.96
CA GLN A 709 -2.96 7.38 28.06
C GLN A 709 -4.49 7.42 28.05
N ARG A 710 -5.12 7.53 29.22
CA ARG A 710 -6.57 7.68 29.34
C ARG A 710 -7.07 8.91 28.60
N LYS A 711 -6.45 10.07 28.83
CA LYS A 711 -6.82 11.33 28.14
C LYS A 711 -6.69 11.19 26.62
N LYS A 712 -5.63 10.53 26.15
CA LYS A 712 -5.38 10.31 24.72
C LYS A 712 -6.43 9.40 24.06
N VAL A 713 -6.83 8.31 24.74
CA VAL A 713 -7.73 7.30 24.15
C VAL A 713 -9.20 7.66 24.35
N LEU A 714 -9.60 8.10 25.54
CA LEU A 714 -11.00 8.39 25.88
C LEU A 714 -11.39 9.86 25.68
N GLY A 715 -10.42 10.79 25.70
CA GLY A 715 -10.67 12.23 25.62
C GLY A 715 -10.87 12.76 24.20
N GLY A 716 -11.40 11.95 23.29
CA GLY A 716 -11.41 12.14 21.83
C GLY A 716 -11.45 13.59 21.33
N SER A 717 -10.65 13.85 20.29
CA SER A 717 -10.71 15.06 19.47
C SER A 717 -12.16 15.36 19.09
N LYS A 718 -12.73 16.43 19.67
CA LYS A 718 -14.10 16.93 19.43
C LYS A 718 -14.29 17.52 18.01
N GLY A 719 -13.68 16.94 16.98
CA GLY A 719 -13.81 17.45 15.62
C GLY A 719 -13.32 16.47 14.57
N LYS A 720 -14.05 15.38 14.34
CA LYS A 720 -14.04 14.61 13.07
C LYS A 720 -15.11 13.53 13.00
N GLN A 721 -16.33 13.83 13.47
CA GLN A 721 -17.54 13.08 13.10
C GLN A 721 -18.62 14.07 12.69
N LYS A 722 -18.51 14.55 11.45
CA LYS A 722 -19.64 14.92 10.60
C LYS A 722 -19.20 14.73 9.16
N GLN A 723 -19.62 13.61 8.58
CA GLN A 723 -20.22 13.47 7.25
C GLN A 723 -20.13 12.00 6.84
N ALA A 724 -21.28 11.34 6.99
CA ALA A 724 -21.65 10.17 6.20
C ALA A 724 -22.08 10.63 4.80
#